data_AF-A0A137Q105-F1
#
_entry.id   AF-A0A137Q105-F1
#
_cell.length_a   1.000
_cell.length_b   1.000
_cell.length_c   1.000
_cell.angle_alpha   90.00
_cell.angle_beta   90.00
_cell.angle_gamma   90.00
#
_symmetry.space_group_name_H-M   'P 1'
#
loop_
_entity.id
_entity.type
_entity.pdbx_description
1 polymer ?
#
loop_
_entity_poly.entity_id
_entity_poly.type
_entity_poly.pdbx_seq_one_letter_code
_entity_poly.pdbx_strand_id
1 'polypeptide(L)'
;MATPATADNGNTRAATPPSGSNQRGEHLQVPEETPRIARSSGDKHTVTDNRNEIAKQMEQEMLTCPLDGFQNTYLPFVPSDADINKCTKNLVGKKIFKKDNNTNTYRWREDLLKRLENEKETKAFSFIKDFADAVAEYKFSQPNEQRTDEPWLVYEDYPTKNVFSEIPGSDFKDDGFFKLGRSSIDPEFGRLLSNLRTTVAAADIVVVAEYKRKLDPKNLFDNRSKLLSAANHIMSDDPRRSFMFGITIEGSRMSLWYFSRSHSTKSEDFDFIEQPMKVISIFLSFLFGKPARLGFDKAVRRYKSDHKIHYEYQVAFEGGDRYFRTVKSLFSYRPNRITGRMTRVWQVVEIDAFKGNKISDQEFALKDVWLDSDAPTEKKIQQDIFDAVEAEKTKRKGGKASSLDYIESWDTEQRDKLENLLENGEYRNLFMKIECESVGGCTTRGKPDVATPDPGLLKAGTKGSVKWRSRMLGGADRSRDSPGPISASSTSSDGNTHRTKRNANPRSYTSKKRYLLVFGEVGSALHQLKSFKDVFKALRDITYALAVMYIAGWVHRDVSIGNIIVVESGGSLCGKLSDLEFARVFGPRSQVARDPKTGTPFFMAHEYVSGTWLWNPDIDQNREGPIDKIRKRNKQSQGDSPSAEQVIVYNFQYDLESVCARHKVFTKAKHLPSVLESKLHEKLKPLLDFIVSARDALYLEYVDREKKDKVTDPVTYSEICLLMLITVEDCLKACMENQDLPSFTPSGYATNDSLSTATPGTSSKRPPSQRPDNDSSNEAGPSSPKRARALVPEGFLHHNAPDA
;
A
#
# COMPACT_ATOMS: atom_id res chain seq x y z
N MET A 1 33.47 90.16 17.00
CA MET A 1 34.92 90.01 16.69
C MET A 1 35.34 88.65 17.23
N ALA A 2 35.89 87.71 16.48
CA ALA A 2 36.23 87.71 15.05
C ALA A 2 35.92 86.35 14.38
N THR A 3 35.93 86.38 13.04
CA THR A 3 35.81 85.32 12.01
C THR A 3 36.84 84.17 12.17
N PRO A 4 36.65 82.96 11.56
CA PRO A 4 36.26 82.66 10.16
C PRO A 4 34.91 81.90 10.00
N ALA A 5 34.11 82.02 8.93
CA ALA A 5 34.34 82.07 7.47
C ALA A 5 34.69 80.69 6.87
N THR A 6 33.74 79.79 6.60
CA THR A 6 32.84 79.67 5.42
C THR A 6 33.51 79.50 4.05
N ALA A 7 33.46 78.27 3.50
CA ALA A 7 32.87 77.92 2.19
C ALA A 7 33.39 76.56 1.68
N ASP A 8 32.53 75.56 1.54
CA ASP A 8 31.95 75.17 0.24
C ASP A 8 30.69 74.32 0.47
N ASN A 9 29.73 74.35 -0.46
CA ASN A 9 28.41 73.72 -0.29
C ASN A 9 27.84 73.25 -1.64
N GLY A 10 27.89 71.95 -1.93
CA GLY A 10 27.77 71.40 -3.30
C GLY A 10 26.94 70.11 -3.42
N ASN A 11 25.69 70.16 -2.96
CA ASN A 11 24.59 69.21 -3.17
C ASN A 11 24.75 68.18 -4.32
N THR A 12 24.75 66.86 -4.03
CA THR A 12 24.52 65.83 -5.08
C THR A 12 23.88 64.53 -4.59
N ARG A 13 22.71 64.24 -5.19
CA ARG A 13 22.09 62.95 -5.58
C ARG A 13 22.32 61.65 -4.77
N ALA A 14 21.20 60.94 -4.59
CA ALA A 14 21.14 59.54 -4.17
C ALA A 14 21.98 58.60 -5.06
N ALA A 15 22.60 57.61 -4.43
CA ALA A 15 23.29 56.50 -5.09
C ALA A 15 22.85 55.15 -4.48
N THR A 16 22.62 54.18 -5.37
CA THR A 16 22.14 52.83 -5.10
C THR A 16 23.14 51.99 -4.28
N PRO A 17 22.72 51.12 -3.35
CA PRO A 17 23.62 50.14 -2.75
C PRO A 17 24.07 49.07 -3.78
N PRO A 18 25.23 48.40 -3.56
CA PRO A 18 25.95 47.72 -4.64
C PRO A 18 25.36 46.39 -5.07
N SER A 19 25.59 46.03 -6.34
CA SER A 19 25.32 44.70 -6.89
C SER A 19 26.24 43.64 -6.26
N GLY A 20 25.73 42.97 -5.21
CA GLY A 20 26.35 41.78 -4.61
C GLY A 20 26.18 40.54 -5.50
N SER A 21 27.21 39.69 -5.54
CA SER A 21 27.31 38.54 -6.43
C SER A 21 26.38 37.38 -6.06
N ASN A 22 26.02 36.58 -7.07
CA ASN A 22 25.28 35.32 -6.93
C ASN A 22 26.04 34.32 -6.03
N GLN A 23 25.76 34.32 -4.72
CA GLN A 23 25.93 33.13 -3.90
C GLN A 23 24.63 32.34 -3.92
N ARG A 24 24.68 31.13 -4.48
CA ARG A 24 23.61 30.15 -4.36
C ARG A 24 23.37 29.89 -2.88
N GLY A 25 22.22 30.30 -2.35
CA GLY A 25 21.75 29.79 -1.08
C GLY A 25 21.74 28.26 -1.15
N GLU A 26 22.46 27.61 -0.26
CA GLU A 26 22.50 26.15 -0.21
C GLU A 26 21.08 25.63 0.01
N HIS A 27 20.57 24.89 -0.96
CA HIS A 27 19.34 24.14 -0.80
C HIS A 27 19.57 23.11 0.31
N LEU A 28 19.14 23.44 1.53
CA LEU A 28 19.01 22.50 2.64
C LEU A 28 18.23 21.30 2.13
N GLN A 29 18.93 20.20 1.91
CA GLN A 29 18.33 18.95 1.48
C GLN A 29 17.49 18.41 2.63
N VAL A 30 16.18 18.63 2.56
CA VAL A 30 15.20 17.85 3.32
C VAL A 30 15.55 16.37 3.11
N PRO A 31 15.76 15.58 4.18
CA PRO A 31 16.19 14.19 4.04
C PRO A 31 15.22 13.39 3.16
N GLU A 32 15.77 12.54 2.28
CA GLU A 32 14.96 11.56 1.54
C GLU A 32 14.49 10.49 2.54
N GLU A 33 13.26 10.64 3.03
CA GLU A 33 12.63 9.79 4.04
C GLU A 33 12.36 8.36 3.54
N THR A 34 12.24 7.40 4.47
CA THR A 34 11.97 5.99 4.15
C THR A 34 10.55 5.80 3.58
N PRO A 35 10.34 4.84 2.65
CA PRO A 35 9.12 4.74 1.83
C PRO A 35 7.97 4.10 2.61
N ARG A 36 8.24 3.61 3.83
CA ARG A 36 7.29 3.08 4.79
C ARG A 36 6.60 4.15 5.63
N ILE A 37 6.89 5.43 5.41
CA ILE A 37 5.93 6.47 5.76
C ILE A 37 4.62 6.16 5.01
N ALA A 38 3.53 6.01 5.75
CA ALA A 38 2.21 5.92 5.17
C ALA A 38 1.96 7.18 4.34
N ARG A 39 1.91 7.03 3.00
CA ARG A 39 1.75 8.17 2.07
C ARG A 39 0.43 8.93 2.27
N SER A 40 -0.48 8.36 3.06
CA SER A 40 -1.44 9.10 3.87
C SER A 40 -1.33 8.67 5.33
N SER A 41 -0.95 9.57 6.22
CA SER A 41 -1.41 9.48 7.61
C SER A 41 -2.92 9.74 7.59
N GLY A 42 -3.68 8.96 8.37
CA GLY A 42 -5.13 8.87 8.24
C GLY A 42 -5.94 10.08 8.70
N ASP A 43 -5.31 11.25 8.91
CA ASP A 43 -5.90 12.39 9.61
C ASP A 43 -5.95 13.71 8.83
N LYS A 44 -5.11 13.95 7.80
CA LYS A 44 -4.87 15.33 7.29
C LYS A 44 -4.63 15.55 5.78
N HIS A 45 -5.29 14.79 4.89
CA HIS A 45 -5.39 15.20 3.47
C HIS A 45 -6.79 14.94 2.93
N THR A 46 -7.33 15.87 2.12
CA THR A 46 -8.63 15.63 1.49
C THR A 46 -8.44 14.63 0.35
N VAL A 47 -9.42 13.75 0.13
CA VAL A 47 -9.41 12.76 -0.96
C VAL A 47 -9.02 13.37 -2.31
N THR A 48 -9.43 14.61 -2.55
CA THR A 48 -9.13 15.41 -3.75
C THR A 48 -7.64 15.52 -4.05
N ASP A 49 -6.79 15.64 -3.03
CA ASP A 49 -5.37 15.99 -3.18
C ASP A 49 -4.55 14.82 -3.77
N ASN A 50 -4.92 13.58 -3.47
CA ASN A 50 -4.25 12.38 -3.94
C ASN A 50 -4.73 11.89 -5.31
N ARG A 51 -5.84 12.41 -5.83
CA ARG A 51 -6.51 11.93 -7.06
C ARG A 51 -5.59 11.83 -8.27
N ASN A 52 -4.72 12.82 -8.48
CA ASN A 52 -3.78 12.84 -9.61
C ASN A 52 -2.69 11.76 -9.48
N GLU A 53 -2.23 11.47 -8.27
CA GLU A 53 -1.22 10.42 -8.03
C GLU A 53 -1.86 9.02 -8.12
N ILE A 54 -3.11 8.87 -7.68
CA ILE A 54 -3.90 7.65 -7.89
C ILE A 54 -4.07 7.38 -9.39
N ALA A 55 -4.55 8.36 -10.17
CA ALA A 55 -4.70 8.21 -11.61
C ALA A 55 -3.37 7.85 -12.30
N LYS A 56 -2.27 8.51 -11.93
CA LYS A 56 -0.92 8.24 -12.46
C LYS A 56 -0.40 6.83 -12.14
N GLN A 57 -0.69 6.28 -10.96
CA GLN A 57 -0.30 4.90 -10.61
C GLN A 57 -1.22 3.87 -11.28
N MET A 58 -2.53 4.14 -11.30
CA MET A 58 -3.54 3.27 -11.92
C MET A 58 -3.43 3.18 -13.45
N GLU A 59 -2.96 4.23 -14.14
CA GLU A 59 -2.75 4.27 -15.60
C GLU A 59 -1.93 3.07 -16.11
N GLN A 60 -1.00 2.59 -15.30
CA GLN A 60 -0.11 1.47 -15.62
C GLN A 60 -0.71 0.09 -15.26
N GLU A 61 -1.96 0.07 -14.77
CA GLU A 61 -2.69 -1.13 -14.34
C GLU A 61 -3.99 -1.35 -15.12
N MET A 62 -4.44 -0.34 -15.88
CA MET A 62 -5.70 -0.38 -16.60
C MET A 62 -5.67 -1.28 -17.84
N LEU A 63 -6.67 -2.15 -17.92
CA LEU A 63 -7.06 -2.87 -19.12
C LEU A 63 -8.31 -2.23 -19.74
N THR A 64 -8.49 -2.39 -21.04
CA THR A 64 -9.76 -2.18 -21.76
C THR A 64 -10.23 -3.49 -22.39
N CYS A 65 -11.54 -3.65 -22.58
CA CYS A 65 -12.11 -4.80 -23.29
C CYS A 65 -13.48 -4.48 -23.92
N PRO A 66 -13.91 -5.21 -24.96
CA PRO A 66 -15.26 -5.10 -25.51
C PRO A 66 -16.33 -5.32 -24.44
N LEU A 67 -17.46 -4.61 -24.57
CA LEU A 67 -18.53 -4.61 -23.56
C LEU A 67 -19.05 -6.03 -23.27
N ASP A 68 -19.30 -6.84 -24.28
CA ASP A 68 -19.85 -8.20 -24.10
C ASP A 68 -18.85 -9.10 -23.34
N GLY A 69 -17.55 -8.93 -23.58
CA GLY A 69 -16.47 -9.57 -22.81
C GLY A 69 -16.44 -9.11 -21.36
N PHE A 70 -16.63 -7.81 -21.10
CA PHE A 70 -16.80 -7.28 -19.75
C PHE A 70 -18.02 -7.90 -19.05
N GLN A 71 -19.18 -7.94 -19.74
CA GLN A 71 -20.43 -8.42 -19.17
C GLN A 71 -20.35 -9.89 -18.77
N ASN A 72 -19.85 -10.75 -19.67
CA ASN A 72 -19.74 -12.20 -19.43
C ASN A 72 -18.71 -12.54 -18.33
N THR A 73 -17.61 -11.79 -18.21
CA THR A 73 -16.56 -12.08 -17.22
C THR A 73 -16.86 -11.48 -15.84
N TYR A 74 -17.35 -10.23 -15.78
CA TYR A 74 -17.35 -9.45 -14.54
C TYR A 74 -18.71 -9.22 -13.91
N LEU A 75 -19.80 -9.10 -14.68
CA LEU A 75 -21.09 -8.77 -14.08
C LEU A 75 -21.52 -9.82 -13.03
N PRO A 76 -22.36 -9.43 -12.04
CA PRO A 76 -22.90 -10.36 -11.07
C PRO A 76 -23.61 -11.56 -11.71
N PHE A 77 -24.40 -11.30 -12.75
CA PHE A 77 -25.02 -12.26 -13.67
C PHE A 77 -25.38 -11.56 -14.99
N VAL A 78 -25.64 -12.30 -16.07
CA VAL A 78 -26.21 -11.73 -17.31
C VAL A 78 -27.70 -12.06 -17.37
N PRO A 79 -28.62 -11.06 -17.33
CA PRO A 79 -30.06 -11.30 -17.49
C PRO A 79 -30.42 -11.90 -18.85
N SER A 80 -31.48 -12.71 -18.91
CA SER A 80 -31.96 -13.26 -20.18
C SER A 80 -32.68 -12.21 -21.02
N ASP A 81 -32.70 -12.36 -22.34
CA ASP A 81 -33.49 -11.49 -23.23
C ASP A 81 -34.98 -11.49 -22.87
N ALA A 82 -35.50 -12.61 -22.36
CA ALA A 82 -36.88 -12.70 -21.87
C ALA A 82 -37.11 -11.79 -20.66
N ASP A 83 -36.17 -11.76 -19.71
CA ASP A 83 -36.24 -10.88 -18.53
C ASP A 83 -36.10 -9.41 -18.92
N ILE A 84 -35.13 -9.08 -19.78
CA ILE A 84 -34.92 -7.72 -20.28
C ILE A 84 -36.19 -7.24 -21.00
N ASN A 85 -36.76 -8.03 -21.91
CA ASN A 85 -37.99 -7.67 -22.63
C ASN A 85 -39.21 -7.52 -21.70
N LYS A 86 -39.34 -8.36 -20.66
CA LYS A 86 -40.41 -8.23 -19.65
C LYS A 86 -40.23 -6.96 -18.80
N CYS A 87 -38.99 -6.64 -18.39
CA CYS A 87 -38.66 -5.40 -17.70
C CYS A 87 -38.93 -4.16 -18.57
N THR A 88 -38.56 -4.19 -19.85
CA THR A 88 -38.84 -3.11 -20.82
C THR A 88 -40.34 -2.80 -20.92
N LYS A 89 -41.21 -3.82 -20.93
CA LYS A 89 -42.67 -3.62 -20.93
C LYS A 89 -43.16 -2.91 -19.65
N ASN A 90 -42.59 -3.21 -18.48
CA ASN A 90 -42.89 -2.50 -17.23
C ASN A 90 -42.45 -1.02 -17.31
N LEU A 91 -41.24 -0.77 -17.82
CA LEU A 91 -40.70 0.59 -18.01
C LEU A 91 -41.54 1.44 -18.97
N VAL A 92 -42.14 0.83 -20.00
CA VAL A 92 -43.12 1.51 -20.88
C VAL A 92 -44.42 1.80 -20.12
N GLY A 93 -44.93 0.86 -19.31
CA GLY A 93 -46.11 1.08 -18.45
C GLY A 93 -45.93 2.23 -17.45
N LYS A 94 -44.73 2.34 -16.86
CA LYS A 94 -44.29 3.45 -16.00
C LYS A 94 -43.93 4.74 -16.78
N LYS A 95 -44.15 4.75 -18.10
CA LYS A 95 -43.85 5.85 -19.02
C LYS A 95 -42.37 6.28 -19.07
N ILE A 96 -41.43 5.49 -18.56
CA ILE A 96 -40.00 5.82 -18.59
C ILE A 96 -39.46 5.63 -20.02
N PHE A 97 -39.91 4.57 -20.69
CA PHE A 97 -39.67 4.34 -22.12
C PHE A 97 -40.93 4.57 -22.95
N LYS A 98 -40.72 4.85 -24.24
CA LYS A 98 -41.75 4.86 -25.29
C LYS A 98 -41.42 3.76 -26.29
N LYS A 99 -42.45 3.03 -26.74
CA LYS A 99 -42.32 2.13 -27.88
C LYS A 99 -42.46 2.95 -29.17
N ASP A 100 -41.51 2.81 -30.08
CA ASP A 100 -41.60 3.31 -31.44
C ASP A 100 -42.33 2.26 -32.29
N ASN A 101 -43.53 2.61 -32.76
CA ASN A 101 -44.37 1.68 -33.54
C ASN A 101 -43.83 1.46 -34.96
N ASN A 102 -43.02 2.38 -35.50
CA ASN A 102 -42.52 2.30 -36.87
C ASN A 102 -41.29 1.37 -36.97
N THR A 103 -40.41 1.41 -35.97
CA THR A 103 -39.22 0.55 -35.91
C THR A 103 -39.39 -0.66 -35.00
N ASN A 104 -40.51 -0.75 -34.27
CA ASN A 104 -40.77 -1.73 -33.21
C ASN A 104 -39.71 -1.71 -32.07
N THR A 105 -38.94 -0.63 -31.95
CA THR A 105 -37.91 -0.44 -30.90
C THR A 105 -38.45 0.25 -29.65
N TYR A 106 -37.65 0.26 -28.58
CA TYR A 106 -37.94 1.00 -27.35
C TYR A 106 -36.89 2.10 -27.18
N ARG A 107 -37.33 3.30 -26.81
CA ARG A 107 -36.46 4.48 -26.63
C ARG A 107 -36.80 5.20 -25.33
N TRP A 108 -35.85 5.95 -24.80
CA TRP A 108 -36.10 6.92 -23.73
C TRP A 108 -37.12 7.97 -24.18
N ARG A 109 -37.82 8.60 -23.23
CA ARG A 109 -38.69 9.74 -23.55
C ARG A 109 -37.89 10.93 -24.11
N GLU A 110 -38.53 11.70 -24.98
CA GLU A 110 -37.98 12.90 -25.62
C GLU A 110 -37.61 14.02 -24.63
N ASP A 111 -38.17 14.04 -23.41
CA ASP A 111 -37.75 14.98 -22.36
C ASP A 111 -36.33 14.71 -21.86
N LEU A 112 -35.86 13.46 -21.91
CA LEU A 112 -34.50 13.12 -21.48
C LEU A 112 -33.44 13.79 -22.38
N LEU A 113 -33.59 13.69 -23.70
CA LEU A 113 -32.70 14.33 -24.66
C LEU A 113 -32.60 15.84 -24.40
N LYS A 114 -33.76 16.51 -24.29
CA LYS A 114 -33.84 17.94 -23.98
C LYS A 114 -33.19 18.29 -22.64
N ARG A 115 -33.29 17.42 -21.63
CA ARG A 115 -32.64 17.62 -20.32
C ARG A 115 -31.12 17.48 -20.42
N LEU A 116 -30.59 16.48 -21.11
CA LEU A 116 -29.15 16.28 -21.29
C LEU A 116 -28.49 17.46 -22.01
N GLU A 117 -29.19 18.08 -22.96
CA GLU A 117 -28.76 19.27 -23.71
C GLU A 117 -28.85 20.58 -22.91
N ASN A 118 -29.91 20.80 -22.12
CA ASN A 118 -30.24 22.12 -21.59
C ASN A 118 -30.09 22.28 -20.07
N GLU A 119 -30.08 21.20 -19.28
CA GLU A 119 -30.10 21.27 -17.81
C GLU A 119 -28.70 21.24 -17.17
N LYS A 120 -28.59 21.61 -15.89
CA LYS A 120 -27.36 21.37 -15.10
C LYS A 120 -27.14 19.87 -14.87
N GLU A 121 -25.89 19.43 -14.76
CA GLU A 121 -25.45 18.03 -14.65
C GLU A 121 -26.32 17.18 -13.70
N THR A 122 -26.49 17.62 -12.46
CA THR A 122 -27.38 17.01 -11.45
C THR A 122 -28.79 16.73 -11.94
N LYS A 123 -29.41 17.65 -12.71
CA LYS A 123 -30.80 17.53 -13.20
C LYS A 123 -30.87 16.85 -14.57
N ALA A 124 -29.79 16.89 -15.34
CA ALA A 124 -29.62 16.16 -16.58
C ALA A 124 -29.62 14.64 -16.31
N PHE A 125 -28.88 14.17 -15.28
CA PHE A 125 -28.75 12.75 -14.96
C PHE A 125 -29.74 12.20 -13.92
N SER A 126 -30.54 13.03 -13.23
CA SER A 126 -31.46 12.54 -12.17
C SER A 126 -32.59 11.60 -12.65
N PHE A 127 -32.70 11.32 -13.94
CA PHE A 127 -33.59 10.27 -14.46
C PHE A 127 -33.10 8.85 -14.08
N ILE A 128 -31.80 8.69 -13.78
CA ILE A 128 -31.21 7.39 -13.45
C ILE A 128 -31.85 6.82 -12.19
N LYS A 129 -32.21 7.67 -11.22
CA LYS A 129 -32.94 7.25 -10.01
C LYS A 129 -34.32 6.68 -10.32
N ASP A 130 -35.14 7.41 -11.07
CA ASP A 130 -36.49 6.97 -11.46
C ASP A 130 -36.44 5.66 -12.27
N PHE A 131 -35.45 5.54 -13.16
CA PHE A 131 -35.18 4.33 -13.94
C PHE A 131 -34.77 3.16 -13.04
N ALA A 132 -33.81 3.35 -12.14
CA ALA A 132 -33.32 2.30 -11.25
C ALA A 132 -34.41 1.77 -10.31
N ASP A 133 -35.23 2.65 -9.74
CA ASP A 133 -36.36 2.26 -8.88
C ASP A 133 -37.37 1.40 -9.66
N ALA A 134 -37.69 1.81 -10.90
CA ALA A 134 -38.60 1.07 -11.76
C ALA A 134 -38.05 -0.30 -12.23
N VAL A 135 -36.72 -0.45 -12.36
CA VAL A 135 -36.06 -1.73 -12.59
C VAL A 135 -36.02 -2.59 -11.31
N ALA A 136 -35.84 -1.98 -10.14
CA ALA A 136 -35.83 -2.68 -8.85
C ALA A 136 -37.18 -3.33 -8.48
N GLU A 137 -38.29 -2.85 -9.04
CA GLU A 137 -39.61 -3.48 -8.94
C GLU A 137 -39.75 -4.77 -9.78
N TYR A 138 -38.78 -5.11 -10.63
CA TYR A 138 -38.84 -6.31 -11.48
C TYR A 138 -38.89 -7.60 -10.65
N LYS A 139 -39.73 -8.55 -11.07
CA LYS A 139 -39.84 -9.89 -10.48
C LYS A 139 -39.46 -10.97 -11.48
N PHE A 140 -38.39 -11.68 -11.15
CA PHE A 140 -37.96 -12.88 -11.86
C PHE A 140 -38.97 -14.00 -11.67
N SER A 141 -39.10 -14.88 -12.67
CA SER A 141 -40.13 -15.92 -12.70
C SER A 141 -39.61 -17.30 -12.26
N GLN A 142 -38.31 -17.42 -12.00
CA GLN A 142 -37.58 -18.65 -11.64
C GLN A 142 -36.45 -18.28 -10.67
N PRO A 143 -35.98 -19.16 -9.78
CA PRO A 143 -34.80 -18.92 -8.95
C PRO A 143 -33.51 -18.94 -9.79
N ASN A 144 -32.42 -18.39 -9.25
CA ASN A 144 -31.09 -18.44 -9.91
C ASN A 144 -29.95 -18.38 -8.87
N GLU A 145 -28.87 -19.13 -9.10
CA GLU A 145 -27.77 -19.22 -8.13
C GLU A 145 -26.94 -17.94 -7.99
N GLN A 146 -26.94 -17.06 -9.00
CA GLN A 146 -26.05 -15.90 -9.10
C GLN A 146 -26.68 -14.59 -8.57
N ARG A 147 -28.01 -14.56 -8.42
CA ARG A 147 -28.80 -13.38 -8.05
C ARG A 147 -29.83 -13.67 -6.96
N THR A 148 -30.38 -12.61 -6.37
CA THR A 148 -31.54 -12.64 -5.48
C THR A 148 -32.84 -12.47 -6.26
N ASP A 149 -33.98 -12.70 -5.60
CA ASP A 149 -35.32 -12.45 -6.18
C ASP A 149 -35.87 -11.05 -5.82
N GLU A 150 -35.33 -10.45 -4.76
CA GLU A 150 -35.54 -9.06 -4.36
C GLU A 150 -34.27 -8.22 -4.62
N PRO A 151 -34.38 -6.90 -4.89
CA PRO A 151 -33.23 -6.05 -5.13
C PRO A 151 -32.34 -5.93 -3.87
N TRP A 152 -31.10 -6.38 -4.00
CA TRP A 152 -30.08 -6.28 -2.97
C TRP A 152 -29.50 -4.87 -2.84
N LEU A 153 -29.38 -4.18 -3.97
CA LEU A 153 -28.90 -2.80 -4.03
C LEU A 153 -30.02 -1.82 -4.33
N VAL A 154 -29.81 -0.58 -3.90
CA VAL A 154 -30.61 0.59 -4.29
C VAL A 154 -29.65 1.62 -4.86
N TYR A 155 -30.03 2.20 -6.00
CA TYR A 155 -29.31 3.33 -6.59
C TYR A 155 -29.75 4.65 -5.93
N GLU A 156 -28.82 5.57 -5.71
CA GLU A 156 -29.09 6.92 -5.18
C GLU A 156 -28.23 7.96 -5.91
N ASP A 157 -28.87 9.04 -6.39
CA ASP A 157 -28.16 10.25 -6.83
C ASP A 157 -27.66 10.99 -5.59
N TYR A 158 -26.39 11.40 -5.58
CA TYR A 158 -25.77 12.01 -4.40
C TYR A 158 -24.87 13.25 -4.66
N PRO A 159 -25.04 14.04 -5.75
CA PRO A 159 -24.02 14.99 -6.24
C PRO A 159 -23.80 16.24 -5.37
N THR A 160 -24.52 16.40 -4.26
CA THR A 160 -24.46 17.60 -3.40
C THR A 160 -23.87 17.35 -2.02
N LYS A 161 -23.70 16.09 -1.60
CA LYS A 161 -23.31 15.70 -0.24
C LYS A 161 -22.01 14.90 -0.25
N ASN A 162 -21.32 14.88 0.89
CA ASN A 162 -20.17 14.00 1.09
C ASN A 162 -20.64 12.59 1.46
N VAL A 163 -19.99 11.59 0.85
CA VAL A 163 -19.94 10.22 1.35
C VAL A 163 -19.03 10.23 2.56
N PHE A 164 -19.53 9.71 3.67
CA PHE A 164 -18.80 9.61 4.94
C PHE A 164 -17.83 8.42 4.89
N SER A 165 -16.55 8.66 5.16
CA SER A 165 -15.61 7.58 5.51
C SER A 165 -15.55 7.41 7.02
N GLU A 166 -15.36 6.17 7.47
CA GLU A 166 -15.09 5.83 8.88
C GLU A 166 -13.73 6.36 9.35
N ILE A 167 -12.91 6.81 8.39
CA ILE A 167 -11.58 7.37 8.60
C ILE A 167 -11.67 8.90 8.48
N PRO A 168 -11.19 9.65 9.49
CA PRO A 168 -11.15 11.11 9.45
C PRO A 168 -10.54 11.68 8.17
N GLY A 169 -11.13 12.76 7.65
CA GLY A 169 -10.66 13.45 6.44
C GLY A 169 -10.80 12.69 5.11
N SER A 170 -11.21 11.41 5.13
CA SER A 170 -11.32 10.57 3.94
C SER A 170 -12.71 10.60 3.27
N ASP A 171 -13.52 11.62 3.58
CA ASP A 171 -14.79 11.90 2.93
C ASP A 171 -14.59 12.30 1.45
N PHE A 172 -15.51 11.87 0.59
CA PHE A 172 -15.48 12.17 -0.85
C PHE A 172 -16.87 12.49 -1.41
N LYS A 173 -16.94 12.83 -2.70
CA LYS A 173 -18.19 13.11 -3.42
C LYS A 173 -18.21 12.29 -4.70
N ASP A 174 -19.34 11.62 -4.93
CA ASP A 174 -19.70 10.94 -6.16
C ASP A 174 -20.96 11.60 -6.74
N ASP A 175 -21.18 11.51 -8.05
CA ASP A 175 -22.43 11.98 -8.67
C ASP A 175 -23.61 11.02 -8.33
N GLY A 176 -23.36 9.72 -8.24
CA GLY A 176 -24.32 8.73 -7.74
C GLY A 176 -23.67 7.38 -7.44
N PHE A 177 -24.44 6.44 -6.88
CA PHE A 177 -23.94 5.08 -6.59
C PHE A 177 -25.06 4.05 -6.40
N PHE A 178 -24.70 2.78 -6.51
CA PHE A 178 -25.48 1.66 -5.97
C PHE A 178 -24.94 1.30 -4.59
N LYS A 179 -25.83 1.27 -3.60
CA LYS A 179 -25.51 0.91 -2.20
C LYS A 179 -26.42 -0.20 -1.68
N LEU A 180 -26.03 -0.82 -0.57
CA LEU A 180 -26.82 -1.86 0.10
C LEU A 180 -28.24 -1.37 0.44
N GLY A 181 -29.25 -2.10 -0.04
CA GLY A 181 -30.66 -1.76 0.09
C GLY A 181 -31.17 -1.79 1.55
N ARG A 182 -32.27 -1.09 1.83
CA ARG A 182 -32.74 -0.90 3.22
C ARG A 182 -33.30 -2.16 3.88
N SER A 183 -33.86 -3.10 3.12
CA SER A 183 -34.84 -4.09 3.62
C SER A 183 -34.28 -5.28 4.40
N SER A 184 -32.97 -5.51 4.40
CA SER A 184 -32.32 -6.55 5.21
C SER A 184 -31.32 -5.94 6.19
N ILE A 185 -31.52 -6.22 7.48
CA ILE A 185 -30.39 -6.39 8.40
C ILE A 185 -29.83 -7.75 8.02
N ASP A 186 -28.89 -7.80 7.08
CA ASP A 186 -28.22 -9.04 6.76
C ASP A 186 -27.12 -9.31 7.81
N PRO A 187 -27.28 -10.30 8.69
CA PRO A 187 -26.23 -10.67 9.65
C PRO A 187 -25.01 -11.30 8.98
N GLU A 188 -25.10 -11.77 7.73
CA GLU A 188 -24.07 -12.52 7.02
C GLU A 188 -22.94 -11.63 6.47
N PHE A 189 -23.22 -10.35 6.16
CA PHE A 189 -22.21 -9.40 5.60
C PHE A 189 -22.01 -8.14 6.46
N GLY A 190 -22.64 -8.08 7.64
CA GLY A 190 -22.36 -7.04 8.62
C GLY A 190 -22.86 -5.65 8.22
N ARG A 191 -24.06 -5.56 7.64
CA ARG A 191 -24.66 -4.26 7.35
C ARG A 191 -25.06 -3.59 8.67
N LEU A 192 -24.41 -2.46 8.97
CA LEU A 192 -24.70 -1.68 10.17
C LEU A 192 -25.85 -0.72 9.92
N LEU A 193 -26.73 -0.54 10.92
CA LEU A 193 -27.71 0.53 10.90
C LEU A 193 -26.98 1.88 10.95
N SER A 194 -27.15 2.69 9.91
CA SER A 194 -26.62 4.05 9.85
C SER A 194 -27.42 4.95 10.81
N ASN A 195 -26.96 5.06 12.07
CA ASN A 195 -27.51 6.00 13.05
C ASN A 195 -27.46 7.46 12.54
N LEU A 196 -26.53 7.74 11.62
CA LEU A 196 -26.46 8.95 10.82
C LEU A 196 -27.64 9.01 9.84
N ARG A 197 -28.75 9.64 10.26
CA ARG A 197 -30.00 9.72 9.48
C ARG A 197 -29.91 10.51 8.16
N THR A 198 -28.73 11.00 7.77
CA THR A 198 -28.56 11.98 6.67
C THR A 198 -27.35 11.77 5.74
N THR A 199 -26.39 10.89 6.06
CA THR A 199 -25.16 10.64 5.28
C THR A 199 -24.96 9.16 4.93
N VAL A 200 -24.41 8.89 3.75
CA VAL A 200 -24.08 7.54 3.27
C VAL A 200 -22.65 7.19 3.65
N ALA A 201 -22.43 5.99 4.18
CA ALA A 201 -21.08 5.49 4.49
C ALA A 201 -20.43 4.84 3.25
N ALA A 202 -19.14 5.10 3.04
CA ALA A 202 -18.36 4.52 1.93
C ALA A 202 -18.42 2.98 1.90
N ALA A 203 -18.41 2.33 3.07
CA ALA A 203 -18.52 0.88 3.23
C ALA A 203 -19.90 0.29 2.84
N ASP A 204 -20.91 1.12 2.55
CA ASP A 204 -22.21 0.66 2.05
C ASP A 204 -22.31 0.77 0.51
N ILE A 205 -21.35 1.42 -0.16
CA ILE A 205 -21.28 1.59 -1.62
C ILE A 205 -20.69 0.34 -2.28
N VAL A 206 -21.29 -0.06 -3.40
CA VAL A 206 -20.97 -1.30 -4.13
C VAL A 206 -20.59 -1.04 -5.58
N VAL A 207 -21.23 -0.04 -6.19
CA VAL A 207 -20.91 0.47 -7.53
C VAL A 207 -20.89 2.00 -7.46
N VAL A 208 -19.76 2.63 -7.73
CA VAL A 208 -19.62 4.09 -7.82
C VAL A 208 -20.04 4.58 -9.21
N ALA A 209 -20.60 5.79 -9.32
CA ALA A 209 -21.03 6.34 -10.60
C ALA A 209 -20.72 7.85 -10.74
N GLU A 210 -20.12 8.20 -11.87
CA GLU A 210 -19.56 9.53 -12.17
C GLU A 210 -20.03 9.99 -13.56
N TYR A 211 -20.60 11.19 -13.66
CA TYR A 211 -21.30 11.62 -14.88
C TYR A 211 -20.86 13.01 -15.33
N LYS A 212 -20.39 13.16 -16.58
CA LYS A 212 -20.14 14.49 -17.17
C LYS A 212 -21.03 14.73 -18.37
N ARG A 213 -21.63 15.92 -18.44
CA ARG A 213 -22.55 16.29 -19.54
C ARG A 213 -21.94 16.31 -20.94
N LYS A 214 -20.61 16.39 -21.07
CA LYS A 214 -19.91 16.54 -22.35
C LYS A 214 -18.86 15.45 -22.54
N LEU A 215 -18.80 14.94 -23.76
CA LEU A 215 -17.73 14.08 -24.25
C LEU A 215 -16.58 14.94 -24.76
N ASP A 216 -15.69 15.35 -23.86
CA ASP A 216 -14.45 16.06 -24.20
C ASP A 216 -13.27 15.60 -23.32
N PRO A 217 -12.00 15.78 -23.75
CA PRO A 217 -10.85 15.25 -23.03
C PRO A 217 -10.68 15.73 -21.58
N LYS A 218 -11.17 16.94 -21.25
CA LYS A 218 -11.10 17.46 -19.88
C LYS A 218 -12.11 16.75 -18.99
N ASN A 219 -13.35 16.63 -19.45
CA ASN A 219 -14.41 15.94 -18.73
C ASN A 219 -14.12 14.44 -18.60
N LEU A 220 -13.63 13.78 -19.66
CA LEU A 220 -13.18 12.38 -19.60
C LEU A 220 -12.12 12.15 -18.51
N PHE A 221 -11.10 13.01 -18.43
CA PHE A 221 -10.06 12.87 -17.41
C PHE A 221 -10.60 13.11 -15.98
N ASP A 222 -11.41 14.15 -15.77
CA ASP A 222 -12.02 14.45 -14.46
C ASP A 222 -12.91 13.30 -13.97
N ASN A 223 -13.81 12.81 -14.83
CA ASN A 223 -14.77 11.75 -14.51
C ASN A 223 -14.08 10.44 -14.12
N ARG A 224 -13.10 10.00 -14.93
CA ARG A 224 -12.32 8.79 -14.69
C ARG A 224 -11.48 8.89 -13.42
N SER A 225 -10.88 10.05 -13.18
CA SER A 225 -10.03 10.28 -12.00
C SER A 225 -10.83 10.33 -10.70
N LYS A 226 -12.05 10.88 -10.72
CA LYS A 226 -12.98 10.83 -9.58
C LYS A 226 -13.38 9.39 -9.25
N LEU A 227 -13.86 8.64 -10.24
CA LEU A 227 -14.27 7.25 -10.09
C LEU A 227 -13.15 6.36 -9.52
N LEU A 228 -11.94 6.49 -10.05
CA LEU A 228 -10.76 5.75 -9.57
C LEU A 228 -10.35 6.12 -8.15
N SER A 229 -10.47 7.40 -7.79
CA SER A 229 -10.21 7.87 -6.42
C SER A 229 -11.24 7.27 -5.45
N ALA A 230 -12.53 7.36 -5.74
CA ALA A 230 -13.58 6.75 -4.92
C ALA A 230 -13.40 5.22 -4.79
N ALA A 231 -13.11 4.52 -5.89
CA ALA A 231 -12.86 3.08 -5.88
C ALA A 231 -11.60 2.70 -5.07
N ASN A 232 -10.52 3.47 -5.18
CA ASN A 232 -9.31 3.27 -4.39
C ASN A 232 -9.60 3.45 -2.89
N HIS A 233 -10.35 4.47 -2.48
CA HIS A 233 -10.71 4.68 -1.08
C HIS A 233 -11.60 3.55 -0.54
N ILE A 234 -12.73 3.25 -1.20
CA ILE A 234 -13.65 2.18 -0.76
C ILE A 234 -12.93 0.83 -0.61
N MET A 235 -12.07 0.45 -1.58
CA MET A 235 -11.30 -0.79 -1.49
C MET A 235 -10.12 -0.74 -0.51
N SER A 236 -9.56 0.44 -0.22
CA SER A 236 -8.49 0.59 0.78
C SER A 236 -9.02 0.65 2.20
N ASP A 237 -10.30 1.01 2.37
CA ASP A 237 -10.91 1.22 3.69
C ASP A 237 -11.68 -0.03 4.14
N ASP A 238 -12.59 -0.58 3.32
CA ASP A 238 -13.43 -1.74 3.70
C ASP A 238 -12.75 -3.11 3.43
N PRO A 239 -12.34 -3.89 4.46
CA PRO A 239 -11.72 -5.20 4.29
C PRO A 239 -12.66 -6.26 3.72
N ARG A 240 -13.97 -6.03 3.64
CA ARG A 240 -14.90 -6.99 3.03
C ARG A 240 -14.81 -6.99 1.50
N ARG A 241 -14.16 -5.98 0.90
CA ARG A 241 -14.14 -5.77 -0.57
C ARG A 241 -12.98 -6.51 -1.25
N SER A 242 -13.31 -7.57 -1.99
CA SER A 242 -12.38 -8.29 -2.87
C SER A 242 -12.26 -7.65 -4.26
N PHE A 243 -13.38 -7.14 -4.78
CA PHE A 243 -13.48 -6.34 -6.00
C PHE A 243 -14.62 -5.32 -5.87
N MET A 244 -14.75 -4.38 -6.81
CA MET A 244 -15.93 -3.52 -6.95
C MET A 244 -16.13 -3.08 -8.40
N PHE A 245 -17.25 -2.40 -8.66
CA PHE A 245 -17.58 -1.87 -9.97
C PHE A 245 -17.64 -0.35 -9.97
N GLY A 246 -17.59 0.24 -11.17
CA GLY A 246 -17.92 1.63 -11.41
C GLY A 246 -18.66 1.83 -12.72
N ILE A 247 -19.33 2.97 -12.86
CA ILE A 247 -19.97 3.44 -14.09
C ILE A 247 -19.46 4.85 -14.38
N THR A 248 -19.04 5.11 -15.62
CA THR A 248 -18.87 6.49 -16.09
C THR A 248 -19.85 6.79 -17.21
N ILE A 249 -20.39 8.01 -17.22
CA ILE A 249 -21.17 8.52 -18.36
C ILE A 249 -20.56 9.84 -18.82
N GLU A 250 -20.17 9.92 -20.09
CA GLU A 250 -19.69 11.15 -20.74
C GLU A 250 -20.58 11.51 -21.93
N GLY A 251 -21.45 12.51 -21.75
CA GLY A 251 -22.54 12.79 -22.69
C GLY A 251 -23.57 11.66 -22.70
N SER A 252 -23.71 10.96 -23.84
CA SER A 252 -24.52 9.75 -23.98
C SER A 252 -23.72 8.44 -23.86
N ARG A 253 -22.39 8.53 -23.71
CA ARG A 253 -21.49 7.36 -23.73
C ARG A 253 -21.32 6.79 -22.32
N MET A 254 -21.79 5.57 -22.09
CA MET A 254 -21.68 4.85 -20.81
C MET A 254 -20.57 3.81 -20.87
N SER A 255 -19.71 3.76 -19.86
CA SER A 255 -18.68 2.71 -19.64
C SER A 255 -18.90 1.99 -18.32
N LEU A 256 -18.55 0.70 -18.29
CA LEU A 256 -18.43 -0.08 -17.06
C LEU A 256 -16.98 -0.20 -16.62
N TRP A 257 -16.77 -0.33 -15.31
CA TRP A 257 -15.46 -0.49 -14.70
C TRP A 257 -15.48 -1.63 -13.69
N TYR A 258 -14.40 -2.41 -13.64
CA TYR A 258 -14.15 -3.49 -12.69
C TYR A 258 -12.79 -3.25 -12.02
N PHE A 259 -12.76 -3.33 -10.70
CA PHE A 259 -11.59 -3.05 -9.88
C PHE A 259 -11.35 -4.24 -8.94
N SER A 260 -10.18 -4.86 -8.99
CA SER A 260 -9.82 -6.02 -8.16
C SER A 260 -8.35 -5.98 -7.73
N ARG A 261 -7.95 -6.89 -6.83
CA ARG A 261 -6.57 -6.93 -6.34
C ARG A 261 -5.54 -7.44 -7.35
N SER A 262 -5.97 -8.12 -8.41
CA SER A 262 -5.10 -8.61 -9.50
C SER A 262 -5.00 -7.60 -10.66
N HIS A 263 -6.12 -7.02 -11.07
CA HIS A 263 -6.20 -6.10 -12.22
C HIS A 263 -7.42 -5.16 -12.14
N SER A 264 -7.41 -4.13 -12.99
CA SER A 264 -8.55 -3.23 -13.19
C SER A 264 -8.89 -3.15 -14.68
N THR A 265 -10.16 -3.04 -15.03
CA THR A 265 -10.62 -3.08 -16.43
C THR A 265 -11.78 -2.13 -16.67
N LYS A 266 -11.74 -1.40 -17.79
CA LYS A 266 -12.83 -0.60 -18.32
C LYS A 266 -13.45 -1.31 -19.53
N SER A 267 -14.76 -1.26 -19.70
CA SER A 267 -15.39 -1.65 -20.97
C SER A 267 -15.16 -0.60 -22.06
N GLU A 268 -15.27 -1.01 -23.32
CA GLU A 268 -15.68 -0.09 -24.39
C GLU A 268 -16.98 0.62 -23.98
N ASP A 269 -17.11 1.89 -24.35
CA ASP A 269 -18.33 2.65 -24.11
C ASP A 269 -19.38 2.37 -25.17
N PHE A 270 -20.65 2.50 -24.78
CA PHE A 270 -21.80 2.39 -25.67
C PHE A 270 -22.73 3.59 -25.49
N ASP A 271 -23.52 3.91 -26.50
CA ASP A 271 -24.52 4.96 -26.38
C ASP A 271 -25.74 4.43 -25.59
N PHE A 272 -25.97 4.97 -24.40
CA PHE A 272 -27.06 4.50 -23.55
C PHE A 272 -28.44 4.93 -24.05
N ILE A 273 -28.52 5.94 -24.91
CA ILE A 273 -29.76 6.47 -25.49
C ILE A 273 -30.20 5.57 -26.66
N GLU A 274 -29.26 5.18 -27.52
CA GLU A 274 -29.50 4.28 -28.65
C GLU A 274 -29.66 2.82 -28.20
N GLN A 275 -28.99 2.41 -27.12
CA GLN A 275 -28.95 1.01 -26.65
C GLN A 275 -29.54 0.84 -25.23
N PRO A 276 -30.79 1.26 -24.96
CA PRO A 276 -31.39 1.24 -23.61
C PRO A 276 -31.50 -0.18 -23.02
N MET A 277 -31.60 -1.21 -23.86
CA MET A 277 -31.68 -2.61 -23.43
C MET A 277 -30.41 -3.07 -22.70
N LYS A 278 -29.23 -2.54 -23.07
CA LYS A 278 -27.96 -2.79 -22.37
C LYS A 278 -27.98 -2.17 -20.97
N VAL A 279 -28.55 -0.97 -20.82
CA VAL A 279 -28.71 -0.29 -19.53
C VAL A 279 -29.62 -1.10 -18.60
N ILE A 280 -30.74 -1.63 -19.10
CA ILE A 280 -31.61 -2.54 -18.33
C ILE A 280 -30.84 -3.78 -17.87
N SER A 281 -30.09 -4.42 -18.77
CA SER A 281 -29.28 -5.60 -18.46
C SER A 281 -28.28 -5.33 -17.32
N ILE A 282 -27.57 -4.21 -17.40
CA ILE A 282 -26.61 -3.75 -16.37
C ILE A 282 -27.30 -3.48 -15.03
N PHE A 283 -28.43 -2.76 -15.03
CA PHE A 283 -29.12 -2.39 -13.79
C PHE A 283 -29.79 -3.59 -13.12
N LEU A 284 -30.42 -4.50 -13.88
CA LEU A 284 -30.89 -5.79 -13.35
C LEU A 284 -29.72 -6.57 -12.71
N SER A 285 -28.56 -6.59 -13.37
CA SER A 285 -27.38 -7.30 -12.89
C SER A 285 -26.87 -6.78 -11.54
N PHE A 286 -26.73 -5.45 -11.40
CA PHE A 286 -26.26 -4.83 -10.16
C PHE A 286 -27.32 -4.85 -9.06
N LEU A 287 -28.59 -4.52 -9.35
CA LEU A 287 -29.65 -4.43 -8.34
C LEU A 287 -29.92 -5.79 -7.68
N PHE A 288 -29.86 -6.89 -8.43
CA PHE A 288 -30.21 -8.24 -7.94
C PHE A 288 -28.99 -9.15 -7.73
N GLY A 289 -27.75 -8.70 -7.92
CA GLY A 289 -26.57 -9.54 -7.71
C GLY A 289 -26.43 -10.05 -6.26
N LYS A 290 -26.03 -11.32 -6.06
CA LYS A 290 -25.71 -11.81 -4.70
C LYS A 290 -24.45 -11.11 -4.12
N PRO A 291 -24.32 -10.95 -2.79
CA PRO A 291 -23.18 -10.26 -2.16
C PRO A 291 -21.79 -10.70 -2.64
N ALA A 292 -21.53 -12.01 -2.74
CA ALA A 292 -20.27 -12.55 -3.25
C ALA A 292 -20.01 -12.22 -4.73
N ARG A 293 -21.07 -12.14 -5.54
CA ARG A 293 -21.02 -11.69 -6.95
C ARG A 293 -20.85 -10.17 -7.08
N LEU A 294 -21.18 -9.42 -6.01
CA LEU A 294 -21.01 -7.98 -5.85
C LEU A 294 -19.71 -7.55 -5.16
N GLY A 295 -18.81 -8.49 -4.84
CA GLY A 295 -17.47 -8.21 -4.31
C GLY A 295 -17.34 -8.22 -2.78
N PHE A 296 -18.32 -8.76 -2.06
CA PHE A 296 -18.21 -9.00 -0.61
C PHE A 296 -17.68 -10.39 -0.30
N ASP A 297 -16.64 -10.45 0.53
CA ASP A 297 -16.12 -11.68 1.12
C ASP A 297 -17.04 -12.18 2.24
N LYS A 298 -17.33 -13.49 2.26
CA LYS A 298 -18.13 -14.14 3.32
C LYS A 298 -17.34 -14.33 4.61
N ALA A 299 -16.01 -14.44 4.52
CA ALA A 299 -15.13 -14.66 5.66
C ALA A 299 -14.94 -13.40 6.52
N VAL A 300 -15.45 -12.24 6.09
CA VAL A 300 -15.27 -10.96 6.79
C VAL A 300 -16.60 -10.24 6.96
N ARG A 301 -16.93 -9.88 8.21
CA ARG A 301 -18.13 -9.10 8.56
C ARG A 301 -17.75 -7.77 9.20
N ARG A 302 -18.60 -6.76 9.01
CA ARG A 302 -18.51 -5.47 9.69
C ARG A 302 -19.47 -5.48 10.87
N TYR A 303 -18.99 -5.17 12.05
CA TYR A 303 -19.70 -5.28 13.33
C TYR A 303 -19.63 -3.95 14.08
N LYS A 304 -20.62 -3.69 14.95
CA LYS A 304 -20.67 -2.45 15.73
C LYS A 304 -21.01 -2.78 17.17
N SER A 305 -20.08 -2.45 18.05
CA SER A 305 -20.22 -2.46 19.51
C SER A 305 -19.75 -1.12 20.04
N ASP A 306 -20.32 -0.66 21.15
CA ASP A 306 -19.76 0.48 21.92
C ASP A 306 -19.48 1.74 21.09
N HIS A 307 -20.37 2.00 20.13
CA HIS A 307 -20.30 3.04 19.10
C HIS A 307 -19.12 2.95 18.10
N LYS A 308 -18.19 2.00 18.28
CA LYS A 308 -17.06 1.70 17.39
C LYS A 308 -17.41 0.66 16.33
N ILE A 309 -16.67 0.67 15.24
CA ILE A 309 -16.80 -0.29 14.15
C ILE A 309 -15.63 -1.25 14.22
N HIS A 310 -15.96 -2.54 14.19
CA HIS A 310 -15.04 -3.66 14.24
C HIS A 310 -15.22 -4.50 12.98
N TYR A 311 -14.19 -5.24 12.61
CA TYR A 311 -14.29 -6.30 11.64
C TYR A 311 -14.20 -7.65 12.37
N GLU A 312 -15.00 -8.60 11.91
CA GLU A 312 -14.98 -9.98 12.38
C GLU A 312 -14.51 -10.86 11.22
N TYR A 313 -13.56 -11.75 11.49
CA TYR A 313 -12.96 -12.66 10.51
C TYR A 313 -13.24 -14.11 10.90
N GLN A 314 -13.61 -14.92 9.91
CA GLN A 314 -13.63 -16.38 9.99
C GLN A 314 -12.35 -16.90 9.36
N VAL A 315 -11.55 -17.63 10.15
CA VAL A 315 -10.30 -18.24 9.71
C VAL A 315 -10.49 -19.75 9.81
N ALA A 316 -10.46 -20.42 8.66
CA ALA A 316 -10.52 -21.87 8.59
C ALA A 316 -9.35 -22.48 9.38
N PHE A 317 -9.60 -23.61 10.03
CA PHE A 317 -8.59 -24.32 10.81
C PHE A 317 -8.91 -25.81 10.84
N GLU A 318 -7.88 -26.66 10.92
CA GLU A 318 -7.99 -28.12 10.79
C GLU A 318 -8.88 -28.75 11.88
N GLY A 319 -9.02 -28.09 13.04
CA GLY A 319 -9.93 -28.47 14.13
C GLY A 319 -11.34 -27.84 14.08
N GLY A 320 -11.68 -27.11 13.01
CA GLY A 320 -12.91 -26.33 12.89
C GLY A 320 -12.67 -24.82 12.85
N ASP A 321 -13.56 -24.07 12.20
CA ASP A 321 -13.40 -22.63 11.97
C ASP A 321 -13.27 -21.81 13.26
N ARG A 322 -12.30 -20.88 13.29
CA ARG A 322 -12.08 -19.93 14.38
C ARG A 322 -12.54 -18.54 13.97
N TYR A 323 -13.07 -17.76 14.91
CA TYR A 323 -13.59 -16.42 14.65
C TYR A 323 -12.86 -15.36 15.47
N PHE A 324 -12.55 -14.21 14.86
CA PHE A 324 -11.73 -13.17 15.47
C PHE A 324 -12.35 -11.78 15.28
N ARG A 325 -12.43 -10.97 16.35
CA ARG A 325 -12.91 -9.57 16.31
C ARG A 325 -11.74 -8.59 16.45
N THR A 326 -11.66 -7.59 15.59
CA THR A 326 -10.61 -6.56 15.64
C THR A 326 -10.72 -5.66 16.88
N VAL A 327 -9.59 -5.45 17.56
CA VAL A 327 -9.41 -4.46 18.64
C VAL A 327 -8.85 -3.15 18.08
N LYS A 328 -7.73 -3.21 17.35
CA LYS A 328 -7.08 -2.05 16.68
C LYS A 328 -6.26 -2.49 15.46
N SER A 329 -5.91 -1.55 14.59
CA SER A 329 -4.94 -1.76 13.52
C SER A 329 -3.51 -1.77 14.10
N LEU A 330 -2.73 -2.82 13.84
CA LEU A 330 -1.28 -2.86 14.08
C LEU A 330 -0.52 -2.32 12.86
N PHE A 331 -1.01 -2.61 11.66
CA PHE A 331 -0.47 -2.11 10.41
C PHE A 331 -1.58 -1.98 9.36
N SER A 332 -1.67 -0.83 8.68
CA SER A 332 -2.58 -0.63 7.55
C SER A 332 -1.91 0.24 6.51
N TYR A 333 -1.64 -0.31 5.34
CA TYR A 333 -1.05 0.41 4.22
C TYR A 333 -2.15 0.88 3.25
N ARG A 334 -2.18 2.19 2.95
CA ARG A 334 -3.05 2.78 1.92
C ARG A 334 -2.25 3.15 0.68
N PRO A 335 -2.16 2.26 -0.32
CA PRO A 335 -1.54 2.58 -1.60
C PRO A 335 -2.47 3.40 -2.49
N ASN A 336 -1.89 4.26 -3.33
CA ASN A 336 -2.60 4.99 -4.39
C ASN A 336 -2.90 4.09 -5.63
N ARG A 337 -3.01 2.77 -5.43
CA ARG A 337 -3.35 1.75 -6.45
C ARG A 337 -4.28 0.70 -5.84
N ILE A 338 -5.06 0.02 -6.67
CA ILE A 338 -6.03 -0.99 -6.22
C ILE A 338 -5.44 -2.42 -6.23
N THR A 339 -4.44 -2.67 -7.10
CA THR A 339 -3.83 -4.00 -7.25
C THR A 339 -2.59 -4.19 -6.37
N GLY A 340 -2.29 -5.45 -6.03
CA GLY A 340 -1.15 -5.83 -5.19
C GLY A 340 -1.58 -6.60 -3.94
N ARG A 341 -0.69 -6.63 -2.94
CA ARG A 341 -0.87 -7.41 -1.70
C ARG A 341 -1.90 -6.86 -0.72
N MET A 342 -2.06 -5.53 -0.66
CA MET A 342 -3.04 -4.84 0.21
C MET A 342 -2.98 -5.27 1.69
N THR A 343 -1.77 -5.55 2.20
CA THR A 343 -1.56 -6.11 3.54
C THR A 343 -2.14 -5.22 4.63
N ARG A 344 -2.93 -5.83 5.51
CA ARG A 344 -3.39 -5.26 6.78
C ARG A 344 -3.02 -6.22 7.91
N VAL A 345 -2.72 -5.68 9.09
CA VAL A 345 -2.50 -6.46 10.31
C VAL A 345 -3.31 -5.85 11.44
N TRP A 346 -4.14 -6.67 12.08
CA TRP A 346 -5.04 -6.28 13.15
C TRP A 346 -4.61 -6.96 14.46
N GLN A 347 -4.70 -6.23 15.57
CA GLN A 347 -4.81 -6.85 16.89
C GLN A 347 -6.24 -7.35 17.03
N VAL A 348 -6.42 -8.62 17.37
CA VAL A 348 -7.74 -9.28 17.44
C VAL A 348 -7.88 -10.08 18.74
N VAL A 349 -9.13 -10.34 19.11
CA VAL A 349 -9.50 -11.30 20.16
C VAL A 349 -10.39 -12.39 19.56
N GLU A 350 -10.29 -13.60 20.08
CA GLU A 350 -11.09 -14.73 19.59
C GLU A 350 -12.54 -14.67 20.12
N ILE A 351 -13.50 -15.03 19.27
CA ILE A 351 -14.94 -15.07 19.57
C ILE A 351 -15.52 -16.45 19.18
N ASP A 352 -16.58 -16.89 19.86
CA ASP A 352 -17.21 -18.21 19.64
C ASP A 352 -17.90 -18.35 18.28
N ALA A 353 -18.48 -17.27 17.77
CA ALA A 353 -19.02 -17.14 16.42
C ALA A 353 -19.05 -15.66 15.97
N PHE A 354 -19.40 -15.40 14.72
CA PHE A 354 -19.76 -14.03 14.28
C PHE A 354 -20.84 -13.41 15.17
N LYS A 355 -20.64 -12.15 15.59
CA LYS A 355 -21.42 -11.42 16.61
C LYS A 355 -21.44 -12.06 18.00
N GLY A 356 -20.62 -13.09 18.21
CA GLY A 356 -20.56 -13.88 19.42
C GLY A 356 -19.75 -13.22 20.56
N ASN A 357 -19.53 -13.98 21.61
CA ASN A 357 -18.82 -13.54 22.80
C ASN A 357 -17.32 -13.82 22.70
N LYS A 358 -16.53 -13.00 23.39
CA LYS A 358 -15.08 -13.16 23.51
C LYS A 358 -14.77 -14.46 24.28
N ILE A 359 -13.95 -15.35 23.73
CA ILE A 359 -13.63 -16.65 24.35
C ILE A 359 -12.65 -16.47 25.52
N SER A 360 -11.61 -15.65 25.33
CA SER A 360 -10.62 -15.35 26.36
C SER A 360 -10.00 -13.97 26.15
N ASP A 361 -9.32 -13.45 27.17
CA ASP A 361 -8.56 -12.20 27.10
C ASP A 361 -7.25 -12.26 26.30
N GLN A 362 -6.89 -13.43 25.76
CA GLN A 362 -5.74 -13.56 24.86
C GLN A 362 -5.92 -12.74 23.58
N GLU A 363 -4.88 -11.99 23.22
CA GLU A 363 -4.82 -11.20 21.99
C GLU A 363 -3.93 -11.89 20.95
N PHE A 364 -4.30 -11.73 19.68
CA PHE A 364 -3.63 -12.31 18.53
C PHE A 364 -3.36 -11.23 17.47
N ALA A 365 -2.41 -11.47 16.57
CA ALA A 365 -2.19 -10.62 15.40
C ALA A 365 -2.71 -11.31 14.12
N LEU A 366 -3.76 -10.75 13.50
CA LEU A 366 -4.35 -11.25 12.26
C LEU A 366 -3.84 -10.47 11.06
N LYS A 367 -3.06 -11.12 10.19
CA LYS A 367 -2.58 -10.62 8.89
C LYS A 367 -3.60 -10.99 7.81
N ASP A 368 -4.00 -10.00 7.02
CA ASP A 368 -4.91 -10.09 5.87
C ASP A 368 -4.16 -9.61 4.62
N VAL A 369 -3.94 -10.49 3.64
CA VAL A 369 -3.06 -10.22 2.49
C VAL A 369 -3.52 -10.95 1.23
N TRP A 370 -3.21 -10.38 0.06
CA TRP A 370 -3.54 -10.94 -1.26
C TRP A 370 -2.29 -11.50 -1.96
N LEU A 371 -2.17 -12.82 -1.95
CA LEU A 371 -1.09 -13.56 -2.61
C LEU A 371 -1.45 -13.87 -4.07
N ASP A 372 -0.46 -14.10 -4.93
CA ASP A 372 -0.73 -14.75 -6.22
C ASP A 372 -1.26 -16.18 -5.99
N SER A 373 -2.16 -16.66 -6.85
CA SER A 373 -2.90 -17.91 -6.61
C SER A 373 -2.00 -19.14 -6.44
N ASP A 374 -0.86 -19.15 -7.14
CA ASP A 374 0.19 -20.16 -7.13
C ASP A 374 1.25 -19.97 -6.03
N ALA A 375 1.27 -18.82 -5.34
CA ALA A 375 2.27 -18.57 -4.30
C ALA A 375 2.08 -19.48 -3.07
N PRO A 376 3.16 -20.03 -2.48
CA PRO A 376 3.09 -20.76 -1.22
C PRO A 376 2.69 -19.84 -0.06
N THR A 377 2.14 -20.41 1.01
CA THR A 377 1.73 -19.65 2.21
C THR A 377 2.90 -19.44 3.16
N GLU A 378 2.78 -18.43 4.03
CA GLU A 378 3.80 -18.15 5.04
C GLU A 378 3.97 -19.32 6.04
N LYS A 379 2.88 -20.02 6.42
CA LYS A 379 2.97 -21.26 7.23
C LYS A 379 3.75 -22.35 6.50
N LYS A 380 3.49 -22.57 5.21
CA LYS A 380 4.20 -23.58 4.42
C LYS A 380 5.69 -23.26 4.30
N ILE A 381 6.04 -22.02 3.98
CA ILE A 381 7.44 -21.59 3.88
C ILE A 381 8.16 -21.71 5.24
N GLN A 382 7.51 -21.30 6.34
CA GLN A 382 8.07 -21.44 7.69
C GLN A 382 8.33 -22.92 8.03
N GLN A 383 7.38 -23.80 7.72
CA GLN A 383 7.55 -25.24 7.91
C GLN A 383 8.69 -25.80 7.05
N ASP A 384 8.80 -25.41 5.77
CA ASP A 384 9.87 -25.87 4.87
C ASP A 384 11.27 -25.44 5.35
N ILE A 385 11.40 -24.25 5.93
CA ILE A 385 12.63 -23.79 6.60
C ILE A 385 12.93 -24.68 7.81
N PHE A 386 11.93 -24.95 8.66
CA PHE A 386 12.12 -25.77 9.87
C PHE A 386 12.45 -27.23 9.55
N ASP A 387 11.82 -27.82 8.53
CA ASP A 387 12.09 -29.19 8.07
C ASP A 387 13.50 -29.30 7.48
N ALA A 388 13.98 -28.26 6.77
CA ALA A 388 15.35 -28.21 6.29
C ALA A 388 16.39 -28.17 7.44
N VAL A 389 16.12 -27.43 8.52
CA VAL A 389 16.98 -27.45 9.73
C VAL A 389 17.06 -28.85 10.36
N GLU A 390 15.93 -29.56 10.51
CA GLU A 390 15.94 -30.93 11.05
C GLU A 390 16.64 -31.93 10.11
N ALA A 391 16.53 -31.73 8.79
CA ALA A 391 17.26 -32.50 7.79
C ALA A 391 18.78 -32.32 7.92
N GLU A 392 19.27 -31.11 8.17
CA GLU A 392 20.70 -30.84 8.42
C GLU A 392 21.21 -31.51 9.70
N LYS A 393 20.49 -31.39 10.83
CA LYS A 393 20.82 -32.13 12.06
C LYS A 393 20.91 -33.64 11.82
N THR A 394 20.02 -34.18 10.99
CA THR A 394 19.98 -35.60 10.62
C THR A 394 21.17 -36.00 9.76
N LYS A 395 21.62 -35.14 8.83
CA LYS A 395 22.84 -35.36 8.04
C LYS A 395 24.08 -35.43 8.93
N ARG A 396 24.28 -34.43 9.81
CA ARG A 396 25.43 -34.37 10.72
C ARG A 396 25.51 -35.60 11.63
N LYS A 397 24.38 -35.97 12.28
CA LYS A 397 24.28 -37.20 13.09
C LYS A 397 24.53 -38.49 12.30
N GLY A 398 24.23 -38.49 11.00
CA GLY A 398 24.50 -39.60 10.09
C GLY A 398 25.90 -39.60 9.46
N GLY A 399 26.82 -38.74 9.91
CA GLY A 399 28.19 -38.63 9.38
C GLY A 399 28.26 -38.11 7.93
N LYS A 400 27.21 -37.40 7.47
CA LYS A 400 27.17 -36.75 6.15
C LYS A 400 27.43 -35.26 6.32
N ALA A 401 28.14 -34.68 5.34
CA ALA A 401 28.36 -33.24 5.27
C ALA A 401 27.05 -32.46 5.41
N SER A 402 27.06 -31.48 6.30
CA SER A 402 25.92 -30.64 6.68
C SER A 402 26.29 -29.17 6.66
N SER A 403 25.29 -28.29 6.46
CA SER A 403 25.45 -26.84 6.66
C SER A 403 25.89 -26.48 8.08
N LEU A 404 25.63 -27.36 9.06
CA LEU A 404 26.08 -27.22 10.45
C LEU A 404 27.61 -27.35 10.59
N ASP A 405 28.28 -28.04 9.68
CA ASP A 405 29.73 -28.20 9.73
C ASP A 405 30.44 -26.86 9.38
N TYR A 406 29.72 -25.94 8.72
CA TYR A 406 30.25 -24.62 8.34
C TYR A 406 30.45 -23.70 9.54
N ILE A 407 29.79 -23.96 10.67
CA ILE A 407 29.88 -23.13 11.90
C ILE A 407 30.85 -23.69 12.94
N GLU A 408 31.55 -24.79 12.67
CA GLU A 408 32.50 -25.39 13.62
C GLU A 408 33.69 -24.46 13.95
N SER A 409 34.10 -23.64 12.98
CA SER A 409 35.17 -22.65 13.12
C SER A 409 34.77 -21.34 13.80
N TRP A 410 33.50 -21.21 14.23
CA TRP A 410 33.05 -20.03 14.97
C TRP A 410 33.65 -20.00 16.38
N ASP A 411 33.62 -18.82 16.99
CA ASP A 411 33.90 -18.69 18.42
C ASP A 411 32.88 -19.49 19.25
N THR A 412 33.35 -19.94 20.42
CA THR A 412 32.62 -20.94 21.22
C THR A 412 31.30 -20.37 21.76
N GLU A 413 31.23 -19.09 22.16
CA GLU A 413 30.01 -18.54 22.77
C GLU A 413 28.84 -18.46 21.79
N GLN A 414 29.04 -17.90 20.60
CA GLN A 414 28.01 -17.71 19.58
C GLN A 414 27.62 -19.04 18.95
N ARG A 415 28.61 -19.93 18.70
CA ARG A 415 28.35 -21.29 18.21
C ARG A 415 27.55 -22.10 19.21
N ASP A 416 28.01 -22.21 20.46
CA ASP A 416 27.34 -23.04 21.48
C ASP A 416 25.92 -22.52 21.72
N LYS A 417 25.70 -21.20 21.69
CA LYS A 417 24.36 -20.60 21.79
C LYS A 417 23.45 -20.94 20.62
N LEU A 418 23.96 -20.91 19.38
CA LEU A 418 23.21 -21.34 18.20
C LEU A 418 22.93 -22.85 18.22
N GLU A 419 23.91 -23.68 18.59
CA GLU A 419 23.74 -25.13 18.73
C GLU A 419 22.70 -25.47 19.81
N ASN A 420 22.74 -24.82 20.98
CA ASN A 420 21.71 -24.97 22.03
C ASN A 420 20.30 -24.65 21.50
N LEU A 421 20.12 -23.49 20.83
CA LEU A 421 18.84 -23.09 20.22
C LEU A 421 18.32 -24.10 19.18
N LEU A 422 19.24 -24.75 18.46
CA LEU A 422 18.92 -25.77 17.47
C LEU A 422 18.54 -27.09 18.14
N GLU A 423 19.31 -27.56 19.12
CA GLU A 423 19.10 -28.83 19.82
C GLU A 423 17.82 -28.85 20.64
N ASN A 424 17.53 -27.78 21.39
CA ASN A 424 16.32 -27.67 22.20
C ASN A 424 15.06 -27.28 21.39
N GLY A 425 15.21 -26.89 20.12
CA GLY A 425 14.12 -26.48 19.23
C GLY A 425 13.63 -25.04 19.43
N GLU A 426 14.19 -24.28 20.36
CA GLU A 426 13.80 -22.90 20.66
C GLU A 426 14.15 -21.91 19.53
N TYR A 427 14.98 -22.30 18.56
CA TYR A 427 15.20 -21.55 17.33
C TYR A 427 13.89 -21.16 16.61
N ARG A 428 12.83 -21.97 16.78
CA ARG A 428 11.49 -21.72 16.23
C ARG A 428 10.85 -20.47 16.85
N ASN A 429 11.22 -20.12 18.09
CA ASN A 429 10.74 -18.92 18.78
C ASN A 429 11.32 -17.62 18.20
N LEU A 430 12.40 -17.68 17.39
CA LEU A 430 12.95 -16.53 16.67
C LEU A 430 12.09 -16.10 15.46
N PHE A 431 11.01 -16.84 15.19
CA PHE A 431 10.02 -16.52 14.16
C PHE A 431 8.66 -16.27 14.82
N MET A 432 7.78 -15.53 14.15
CA MET A 432 6.41 -15.32 14.63
C MET A 432 5.64 -16.65 14.67
N LYS A 433 5.08 -16.99 15.84
CA LYS A 433 4.31 -18.23 16.03
C LYS A 433 2.97 -18.16 15.28
N ILE A 434 2.75 -19.07 14.34
CA ILE A 434 1.49 -19.20 13.59
C ILE A 434 0.51 -20.11 14.35
N GLU A 435 -0.71 -19.63 14.59
CA GLU A 435 -1.78 -20.37 15.27
C GLU A 435 -2.76 -21.02 14.28
N CYS A 436 -3.21 -20.27 13.26
CA CYS A 436 -4.06 -20.78 12.19
C CYS A 436 -3.93 -19.94 10.91
N GLU A 437 -4.24 -20.56 9.76
CA GLU A 437 -4.23 -19.92 8.45
C GLU A 437 -5.46 -20.35 7.64
N SER A 438 -5.97 -19.47 6.77
CA SER A 438 -6.99 -19.80 5.78
C SER A 438 -6.45 -19.54 4.36
N VAL A 439 -6.38 -20.61 3.58
CA VAL A 439 -5.73 -20.65 2.25
C VAL A 439 -6.73 -20.79 1.10
N GLY A 440 -7.96 -21.23 1.38
CA GLY A 440 -9.02 -21.49 0.41
C GLY A 440 -10.06 -20.37 0.27
N GLY A 441 -9.73 -19.14 0.65
CA GLY A 441 -10.65 -18.00 0.70
C GLY A 441 -10.97 -17.36 -0.65
N CYS A 442 -11.43 -16.11 -0.61
CA CYS A 442 -11.82 -15.36 -1.80
C CYS A 442 -10.68 -15.25 -2.82
N THR A 443 -10.94 -15.63 -4.07
CA THR A 443 -9.99 -15.50 -5.20
C THR A 443 -10.53 -14.50 -6.22
N THR A 444 -9.67 -13.63 -6.76
CA THR A 444 -10.06 -12.66 -7.80
C THR A 444 -10.42 -13.38 -9.10
N ARG A 445 -11.40 -12.86 -9.85
CA ARG A 445 -11.68 -13.34 -11.22
C ARG A 445 -10.45 -13.12 -12.12
N GLY A 446 -10.33 -13.90 -13.19
CA GLY A 446 -9.40 -13.62 -14.29
C GLY A 446 -9.87 -12.46 -15.15
N LYS A 447 -8.97 -11.89 -15.97
CA LYS A 447 -9.34 -10.90 -17.00
C LYS A 447 -10.03 -11.60 -18.19
N PRO A 448 -10.87 -10.92 -18.99
CA PRO A 448 -11.27 -11.41 -20.31
C PRO A 448 -10.04 -11.66 -21.19
N ASP A 449 -10.06 -12.71 -22.01
CA ASP A 449 -8.94 -13.03 -22.91
C ASP A 449 -8.64 -11.85 -23.86
N VAL A 450 -9.71 -11.27 -24.40
CA VAL A 450 -9.73 -10.07 -25.26
C VAL A 450 -9.31 -8.77 -24.57
N ALA A 451 -9.07 -8.75 -23.26
CA ALA A 451 -8.69 -7.54 -22.53
C ALA A 451 -7.23 -7.14 -22.78
N THR A 452 -7.01 -5.89 -23.22
CA THR A 452 -5.71 -5.32 -23.60
C THR A 452 -5.28 -4.19 -22.65
N PRO A 453 -3.97 -3.99 -22.38
CA PRO A 453 -3.51 -2.85 -21.59
C PRO A 453 -3.72 -1.51 -22.32
N ASP A 454 -4.25 -0.51 -21.62
CA ASP A 454 -4.43 0.86 -22.13
C ASP A 454 -3.70 1.88 -21.24
N PRO A 455 -2.38 2.07 -21.43
CA PRO A 455 -1.59 3.05 -20.70
C PRO A 455 -1.78 4.46 -21.26
N GLY A 456 -2.95 4.80 -21.81
CA GLY A 456 -3.36 6.16 -22.18
C GLY A 456 -4.71 6.58 -21.60
N LEU A 457 -5.40 5.69 -20.88
CA LEU A 457 -6.80 5.85 -20.47
C LEU A 457 -7.04 7.06 -19.56
N LEU A 458 -6.03 7.48 -18.79
CA LEU A 458 -6.07 8.52 -17.78
C LEU A 458 -5.14 9.70 -18.12
N LYS A 459 -4.76 9.88 -19.39
CA LYS A 459 -4.03 11.08 -19.82
C LYS A 459 -4.98 12.22 -20.14
N ALA A 460 -4.86 13.31 -19.37
CA ALA A 460 -5.31 14.62 -19.84
C ALA A 460 -4.61 14.95 -21.18
N GLY A 461 -5.35 15.54 -22.13
CA GLY A 461 -5.00 15.59 -23.56
C GLY A 461 -3.78 16.43 -24.00
N THR A 462 -2.81 16.69 -23.13
CA THR A 462 -1.54 17.32 -23.51
C THR A 462 -0.60 16.31 -24.18
N LYS A 463 -0.35 16.49 -25.49
CA LYS A 463 0.82 15.92 -26.18
C LYS A 463 2.11 16.58 -25.69
N GLY A 464 2.46 16.33 -24.42
CA GLY A 464 3.73 16.71 -23.81
C GLY A 464 4.49 15.45 -23.40
N SER A 465 5.73 15.30 -23.89
CA SER A 465 6.61 14.21 -23.44
C SER A 465 7.05 14.47 -21.99
N VAL A 466 6.27 13.95 -21.05
CA VAL A 466 6.69 13.89 -19.64
C VAL A 466 7.87 12.93 -19.57
N LYS A 467 9.09 13.45 -19.45
CA LYS A 467 10.27 12.66 -19.09
C LYS A 467 10.09 12.12 -17.67
N TRP A 468 9.48 10.95 -17.57
CA TRP A 468 9.32 10.20 -16.33
C TRP A 468 10.68 9.89 -15.72
N ARG A 469 11.12 10.69 -14.74
CA ARG A 469 12.20 10.28 -13.83
C ARG A 469 11.65 9.26 -12.84
N SER A 470 11.50 8.01 -13.29
CA SER A 470 11.43 6.90 -12.35
C SER A 470 12.76 6.87 -11.58
N ARG A 471 12.71 7.13 -10.28
CA ARG A 471 13.78 6.73 -9.35
C ARG A 471 13.47 5.37 -8.70
N MET A 472 12.67 4.53 -9.37
CA MET A 472 12.41 3.15 -8.97
C MET A 472 12.92 2.16 -10.01
N LEU A 473 13.28 0.99 -9.51
CA LEU A 473 14.43 0.24 -9.97
C LEU A 473 14.02 -0.85 -10.96
N GLY A 474 14.78 -0.99 -12.04
CA GLY A 474 14.50 -1.97 -13.09
C GLY A 474 14.54 -3.41 -12.55
N GLY A 475 13.41 -4.11 -12.65
CA GLY A 475 13.29 -5.52 -12.31
C GLY A 475 12.62 -5.85 -10.96
N ALA A 476 12.21 -4.85 -10.16
CA ALA A 476 11.56 -5.09 -8.87
C ALA A 476 10.24 -5.87 -8.94
N ASP A 477 9.92 -6.64 -7.89
CA ASP A 477 8.57 -7.14 -7.63
C ASP A 477 7.65 -5.92 -7.48
N ARG A 478 6.75 -5.82 -8.45
CA ARG A 478 5.90 -4.65 -8.60
C ARG A 478 4.78 -4.62 -7.56
N SER A 479 4.48 -5.75 -6.92
CA SER A 479 3.33 -5.95 -6.03
C SER A 479 3.41 -5.21 -4.69
N ARG A 480 4.60 -4.81 -4.22
CA ARG A 480 4.80 -4.12 -2.93
C ARG A 480 5.11 -2.64 -3.02
N ASP A 481 5.81 -2.14 -4.05
CA ASP A 481 6.13 -0.69 -4.12
C ASP A 481 6.19 -0.03 -5.52
N SER A 482 6.13 -0.76 -6.64
CA SER A 482 6.36 -0.15 -7.97
C SER A 482 5.10 0.20 -8.77
N PRO A 483 5.04 1.39 -9.40
CA PRO A 483 4.27 1.63 -10.62
C PRO A 483 5.09 1.18 -11.86
N GLY A 484 4.51 0.34 -12.74
CA GLY A 484 5.13 0.05 -14.05
C GLY A 484 4.51 -1.10 -14.85
N PRO A 485 4.09 -0.83 -16.10
CA PRO A 485 4.94 -1.31 -17.20
C PRO A 485 5.31 -0.25 -18.24
N ILE A 486 6.58 -0.33 -18.66
CA ILE A 486 7.12 -0.15 -20.02
C ILE A 486 6.58 1.02 -20.86
N SER A 487 7.45 1.99 -21.12
CA SER A 487 7.25 3.03 -22.12
C SER A 487 6.96 2.44 -23.50
N ALA A 488 5.75 2.66 -24.03
CA ALA A 488 5.52 2.57 -25.48
C ALA A 488 6.37 3.65 -26.17
N SER A 489 7.27 3.23 -27.06
CA SER A 489 8.12 4.14 -27.83
C SER A 489 7.25 5.00 -28.74
N SER A 490 7.36 6.32 -28.61
CA SER A 490 6.73 7.28 -29.50
C SER A 490 7.15 7.04 -30.95
N THR A 491 6.17 6.90 -31.84
CA THR A 491 6.38 6.99 -33.28
C THR A 491 6.83 8.41 -33.65
N SER A 492 8.12 8.57 -33.92
CA SER A 492 8.65 9.62 -34.78
C SER A 492 9.38 8.95 -35.94
N SER A 493 9.19 9.48 -37.13
CA SER A 493 9.73 8.94 -38.38
C SER A 493 11.27 8.92 -38.39
N ASP A 494 11.77 8.08 -39.31
CA ASP A 494 13.05 8.16 -40.03
C ASP A 494 14.21 7.25 -39.59
N GLY A 495 14.85 6.66 -40.61
CA GLY A 495 16.29 6.37 -40.58
C GLY A 495 16.77 5.07 -39.91
N ASN A 496 16.51 3.94 -40.58
CA ASN A 496 17.32 2.70 -40.57
C ASN A 496 18.65 2.68 -39.76
N THR A 497 18.74 1.85 -38.70
CA THR A 497 19.90 0.97 -38.41
C THR A 497 19.62 0.06 -37.19
N HIS A 498 20.26 -1.12 -37.16
CA HIS A 498 20.01 -2.17 -36.16
C HIS A 498 20.21 -1.71 -34.69
N ARG A 499 19.14 -1.81 -33.88
CA ARG A 499 19.25 -1.94 -32.41
C ARG A 499 18.51 -3.18 -31.94
N THR A 500 19.20 -3.99 -31.15
CA THR A 500 18.70 -5.23 -30.55
C THR A 500 17.47 -4.95 -29.68
N LYS A 501 16.40 -5.74 -29.89
CA LYS A 501 15.19 -5.71 -29.06
C LYS A 501 15.55 -6.18 -27.65
N ARG A 502 15.67 -5.26 -26.68
CA ARG A 502 15.66 -5.63 -25.26
C ARG A 502 14.24 -6.08 -24.90
N ASN A 503 14.07 -7.38 -24.67
CA ASN A 503 12.80 -7.97 -24.25
C ASN A 503 12.36 -7.35 -22.92
N ALA A 504 11.24 -6.63 -22.94
CA ALA A 504 10.61 -6.08 -21.76
C ALA A 504 9.35 -6.93 -21.47
N ASN A 505 9.43 -7.82 -20.47
CA ASN A 505 8.35 -8.76 -20.18
C ASN A 505 7.04 -8.03 -19.85
N PRO A 506 5.92 -8.40 -20.50
CA PRO A 506 4.61 -7.83 -20.20
C PRO A 506 4.21 -8.13 -18.75
N ARG A 507 3.36 -7.28 -18.17
CA ARG A 507 2.80 -7.50 -16.83
C ARG A 507 1.97 -8.78 -16.83
N SER A 508 2.27 -9.72 -15.94
CA SER A 508 1.34 -10.81 -15.63
C SER A 508 0.15 -10.26 -14.85
N TYR A 509 -1.04 -10.74 -15.19
CA TYR A 509 -2.31 -10.42 -14.51
C TYR A 509 -2.84 -11.66 -13.78
N THR A 510 -1.94 -12.37 -13.10
CA THR A 510 -2.24 -13.59 -12.34
C THR A 510 -3.38 -13.33 -11.33
N SER A 511 -4.31 -14.29 -11.22
CA SER A 511 -5.35 -14.25 -10.18
C SER A 511 -4.72 -14.23 -8.80
N LYS A 512 -5.30 -13.47 -7.87
CA LYS A 512 -4.87 -13.43 -6.47
C LYS A 512 -5.85 -14.15 -5.55
N LYS A 513 -5.33 -14.88 -4.58
CA LYS A 513 -6.08 -15.46 -3.46
C LYS A 513 -5.90 -14.61 -2.21
N ARG A 514 -6.97 -14.45 -1.44
CA ARG A 514 -6.89 -13.88 -0.10
C ARG A 514 -6.34 -14.93 0.85
N TYR A 515 -5.36 -14.52 1.65
CA TYR A 515 -4.71 -15.31 2.67
C TYR A 515 -4.92 -14.62 4.02
N LEU A 516 -5.53 -15.33 4.96
CA LEU A 516 -5.71 -14.87 6.34
C LEU A 516 -4.79 -15.71 7.23
N LEU A 517 -4.01 -15.05 8.08
CA LEU A 517 -3.04 -15.68 8.95
C LEU A 517 -3.13 -15.09 10.36
N VAL A 518 -3.21 -15.94 11.38
CA VAL A 518 -3.25 -15.52 12.78
C VAL A 518 -1.99 -15.95 13.48
N PHE A 519 -1.26 -14.98 14.02
CA PHE A 519 -0.12 -15.21 14.91
C PHE A 519 -0.57 -15.22 16.37
N GLY A 520 0.04 -16.10 17.17
CA GLY A 520 -0.24 -16.28 18.60
C GLY A 520 0.33 -15.17 19.49
N GLU A 521 1.02 -14.22 18.88
CA GLU A 521 1.83 -13.21 19.55
C GLU A 521 1.52 -11.84 18.94
N VAL A 522 1.36 -10.84 19.80
CA VAL A 522 1.21 -9.43 19.42
C VAL A 522 2.50 -8.71 19.80
N GLY A 523 3.06 -7.92 18.88
CA GLY A 523 4.31 -7.21 19.09
C GLY A 523 4.37 -5.89 18.31
N SER A 524 5.45 -5.14 18.55
CA SER A 524 5.73 -3.86 17.89
C SER A 524 6.82 -4.01 16.84
N ALA A 525 6.70 -3.31 15.71
CA ALA A 525 7.77 -3.29 14.72
C ALA A 525 9.04 -2.61 15.27
N LEU A 526 10.23 -3.06 14.88
CA LEU A 526 11.51 -2.54 15.38
C LEU A 526 11.60 -1.01 15.36
N HIS A 527 11.08 -0.38 14.30
CA HIS A 527 11.08 1.09 14.13
C HIS A 527 10.16 1.86 15.10
N GLN A 528 9.40 1.16 15.96
CA GLN A 528 8.54 1.73 17.01
C GLN A 528 9.25 1.73 18.38
N LEU A 529 10.36 1.00 18.54
CA LEU A 529 11.13 0.98 19.77
C LEU A 529 11.78 2.34 20.07
N LYS A 530 11.85 2.68 21.36
CA LYS A 530 12.41 3.95 21.85
C LYS A 530 13.78 3.79 22.53
N SER A 531 14.30 2.57 22.60
CA SER A 531 15.49 2.18 23.37
C SER A 531 16.51 1.51 22.45
N PHE A 532 17.74 2.02 22.42
CA PHE A 532 18.85 1.42 21.66
C PHE A 532 19.18 0.00 22.15
N LYS A 533 19.18 -0.20 23.47
CA LYS A 533 19.35 -1.50 24.11
C LYS A 533 18.37 -2.54 23.56
N ASP A 534 17.09 -2.17 23.44
CA ASP A 534 16.07 -3.12 22.99
C ASP A 534 16.07 -3.29 21.46
N VAL A 535 16.50 -2.27 20.70
CA VAL A 535 16.81 -2.41 19.27
C VAL A 535 17.95 -3.41 19.07
N PHE A 536 19.08 -3.29 19.77
CA PHE A 536 20.20 -4.22 19.58
C PHE A 536 19.92 -5.63 20.12
N LYS A 537 19.09 -5.80 21.16
CA LYS A 537 18.56 -7.13 21.54
C LYS A 537 17.75 -7.74 20.40
N ALA A 538 16.79 -7.01 19.84
CA ALA A 538 15.96 -7.52 18.76
C ALA A 538 16.80 -7.81 17.50
N LEU A 539 17.77 -6.94 17.15
CA LEU A 539 18.69 -7.19 16.04
C LEU A 539 19.52 -8.46 16.27
N ARG A 540 20.03 -8.70 17.49
CA ARG A 540 20.78 -9.92 17.83
C ARG A 540 19.93 -11.16 17.54
N ASP A 541 18.71 -11.18 18.06
CA ASP A 541 17.80 -12.33 17.90
C ASP A 541 17.46 -12.59 16.43
N ILE A 542 17.30 -11.53 15.63
CA ILE A 542 17.12 -11.61 14.18
C ILE A 542 18.37 -12.12 13.46
N THR A 543 19.59 -11.74 13.89
CA THR A 543 20.81 -12.30 13.29
C THR A 543 20.95 -13.80 13.59
N TYR A 544 20.54 -14.28 14.77
CA TYR A 544 20.40 -15.73 15.01
C TYR A 544 19.30 -16.35 14.13
N ALA A 545 18.17 -15.68 13.91
CA ALA A 545 17.12 -16.15 12.99
C ALA A 545 17.63 -16.30 11.54
N LEU A 546 18.47 -15.36 11.08
CA LEU A 546 19.12 -15.42 9.78
C LEU A 546 20.22 -16.50 9.71
N ALA A 547 20.95 -16.76 10.81
CA ALA A 547 21.88 -17.88 10.90
C ALA A 547 21.15 -19.24 10.80
N VAL A 548 19.97 -19.36 11.41
CA VAL A 548 19.08 -20.53 11.27
C VAL A 548 18.61 -20.70 9.83
N MET A 549 18.20 -19.61 9.15
CA MET A 549 17.85 -19.66 7.72
C MET A 549 19.05 -20.02 6.83
N TYR A 550 20.25 -19.52 7.16
CA TYR A 550 21.49 -19.90 6.48
C TYR A 550 21.78 -21.40 6.58
N ILE A 551 21.68 -21.99 7.79
CA ILE A 551 21.82 -23.44 8.00
C ILE A 551 20.77 -24.21 7.16
N ALA A 552 19.53 -23.75 7.15
CA ALA A 552 18.45 -24.33 6.34
C ALA A 552 18.70 -24.22 4.82
N GLY A 553 19.64 -23.38 4.38
CA GLY A 553 19.87 -23.06 2.97
C GLY A 553 18.82 -22.11 2.38
N TRP A 554 18.26 -21.19 3.17
CA TRP A 554 17.23 -20.23 2.76
C TRP A 554 17.67 -18.77 2.92
N VAL A 555 17.22 -17.92 2.00
CA VAL A 555 17.32 -16.45 2.06
C VAL A 555 15.93 -15.85 2.23
N HIS A 556 15.77 -14.78 3.01
CA HIS A 556 14.48 -14.14 3.32
C HIS A 556 14.05 -13.15 2.24
N ARG A 557 14.98 -12.35 1.71
CA ARG A 557 14.77 -11.41 0.60
C ARG A 557 13.84 -10.21 0.87
N ASP A 558 13.52 -9.93 2.14
CA ASP A 558 12.83 -8.70 2.58
C ASP A 558 13.07 -8.40 4.09
N VAL A 559 14.28 -8.70 4.59
CA VAL A 559 14.67 -8.32 5.97
C VAL A 559 14.62 -6.80 6.08
N SER A 560 13.89 -6.29 7.08
CA SER A 560 13.63 -4.85 7.15
C SER A 560 13.00 -4.45 8.49
N ILE A 561 13.20 -3.20 8.95
CA ILE A 561 12.77 -2.70 10.28
C ILE A 561 11.24 -2.74 10.59
N GLY A 562 10.40 -3.16 9.65
CA GLY A 562 8.96 -3.37 9.81
C GLY A 562 8.54 -4.85 9.77
N ASN A 563 9.43 -5.74 9.32
CA ASN A 563 9.25 -7.20 9.31
C ASN A 563 9.96 -7.87 10.50
N ILE A 564 10.75 -7.09 11.24
CA ILE A 564 11.27 -7.43 12.56
C ILE A 564 10.23 -7.00 13.59
N ILE A 565 9.58 -7.97 14.23
CA ILE A 565 8.56 -7.76 15.26
C ILE A 565 9.17 -8.06 16.62
N VAL A 566 8.94 -7.20 17.59
CA VAL A 566 9.47 -7.34 18.96
C VAL A 566 8.30 -7.67 19.87
N VAL A 567 8.39 -8.84 20.50
CA VAL A 567 7.37 -9.39 21.40
C VAL A 567 7.92 -9.38 22.82
N GLU A 568 7.10 -8.95 23.78
CA GLU A 568 7.42 -9.01 25.20
C GLU A 568 6.78 -10.25 25.83
N SER A 569 7.58 -11.06 26.52
CA SER A 569 7.11 -12.25 27.23
C SER A 569 7.90 -12.42 28.53
N GLY A 570 7.20 -12.59 29.66
CA GLY A 570 7.82 -12.76 30.97
C GLY A 570 8.72 -11.59 31.43
N GLY A 571 8.51 -10.38 30.92
CA GLY A 571 9.38 -9.21 31.18
C GLY A 571 10.69 -9.20 30.38
N SER A 572 10.83 -10.08 29.39
CA SER A 572 11.93 -10.06 28.42
C SER A 572 11.41 -9.74 27.02
N LEU A 573 12.19 -8.98 26.25
CA LEU A 573 11.90 -8.65 24.86
C LEU A 573 12.67 -9.60 23.94
N CYS A 574 11.98 -10.17 22.96
CA CYS A 574 12.54 -11.03 21.93
C CYS A 574 12.27 -10.46 20.53
N GLY A 575 13.30 -10.42 19.69
CA GLY A 575 13.17 -10.09 18.27
C GLY A 575 12.72 -11.32 17.47
N LYS A 576 11.64 -11.18 16.70
CA LYS A 576 11.03 -12.23 15.88
C LYS A 576 10.94 -11.84 14.42
N LEU A 577 11.34 -12.75 13.55
CA LEU A 577 11.30 -12.59 12.10
C LEU A 577 9.90 -12.95 11.56
N SER A 578 9.42 -12.12 10.63
CA SER A 578 8.07 -12.18 10.06
C SER A 578 8.11 -11.86 8.57
N ASP A 579 7.05 -12.21 7.84
CA ASP A 579 6.84 -11.92 6.42
C ASP A 579 7.70 -12.76 5.46
N LEU A 580 7.72 -14.07 5.71
CA LEU A 580 8.53 -15.06 4.97
C LEU A 580 8.02 -15.35 3.54
N GLU A 581 7.00 -14.66 3.04
CA GLU A 581 6.39 -14.90 1.71
C GLU A 581 7.39 -14.88 0.53
N PHE A 582 8.49 -14.15 0.70
CA PHE A 582 9.58 -14.04 -0.27
C PHE A 582 10.76 -14.95 -0.02
N ALA A 583 10.79 -15.65 1.11
CA ALA A 583 11.90 -16.52 1.40
C ALA A 583 12.00 -17.63 0.35
N ARG A 584 13.21 -17.95 -0.09
CA ARG A 584 13.48 -19.00 -1.08
C ARG A 584 14.71 -19.78 -0.67
N VAL A 585 14.75 -21.05 -1.09
CA VAL A 585 15.96 -21.86 -1.07
C VAL A 585 17.06 -21.15 -1.87
N PHE A 586 18.24 -21.02 -1.28
CA PHE A 586 19.45 -20.54 -1.95
C PHE A 586 19.87 -21.55 -3.02
N GLY A 587 20.13 -21.07 -4.24
CA GLY A 587 20.29 -21.95 -5.40
C GLY A 587 21.07 -21.33 -6.56
N PRO A 588 21.44 -22.17 -7.54
CA PRO A 588 22.34 -21.79 -8.64
C PRO A 588 21.75 -20.68 -9.53
N ARG A 589 22.65 -19.92 -10.17
CA ARG A 589 22.32 -18.67 -10.88
C ARG A 589 21.15 -18.80 -11.87
N SER A 590 20.97 -19.94 -12.53
CA SER A 590 19.93 -20.19 -13.54
C SER A 590 18.50 -20.29 -13.01
N GLN A 591 18.29 -20.66 -11.74
CA GLN A 591 16.95 -20.75 -11.13
C GLN A 591 16.51 -19.41 -10.54
N VAL A 592 17.39 -18.74 -9.81
CA VAL A 592 17.09 -17.47 -9.12
C VAL A 592 17.00 -16.28 -10.09
N ALA A 593 17.72 -16.32 -11.22
CA ALA A 593 17.71 -15.28 -12.26
C ALA A 593 16.32 -14.97 -12.88
N ARG A 594 15.32 -15.84 -12.67
CA ARG A 594 13.97 -15.68 -13.20
C ARG A 594 13.01 -14.96 -12.25
N ASP A 595 13.37 -14.84 -10.97
CA ASP A 595 12.51 -14.19 -9.98
C ASP A 595 12.54 -12.66 -10.12
N PRO A 596 11.40 -11.97 -9.92
CA PRO A 596 11.39 -10.51 -9.79
C PRO A 596 12.17 -10.08 -8.53
N LYS A 597 12.79 -8.89 -8.56
CA LYS A 597 13.62 -8.41 -7.44
C LYS A 597 12.75 -8.01 -6.24
N THR A 598 12.66 -8.88 -5.25
CA THR A 598 11.82 -8.69 -4.05
C THR A 598 12.52 -7.88 -2.98
N GLY A 599 11.76 -7.17 -2.15
CA GLY A 599 12.26 -6.49 -0.96
C GLY A 599 11.84 -5.02 -0.84
N THR A 600 11.96 -4.47 0.37
CA THR A 600 11.68 -3.08 0.68
C THR A 600 12.79 -2.18 0.09
N PRO A 601 12.54 -1.24 -0.85
CA PRO A 601 13.57 -0.66 -1.73
C PRO A 601 14.76 0.06 -1.06
N PHE A 602 14.62 0.46 0.22
CA PHE A 602 15.68 1.14 0.98
C PHE A 602 16.59 0.16 1.74
N PHE A 603 16.14 -1.09 1.90
CA PHE A 603 16.85 -2.16 2.60
C PHE A 603 17.51 -3.13 1.61
N MET A 604 16.97 -3.28 0.40
CA MET A 604 17.57 -4.11 -0.65
C MET A 604 19.03 -3.75 -0.95
N ALA A 605 19.89 -4.77 -0.99
CA ALA A 605 21.30 -4.67 -1.38
C ALA A 605 21.49 -4.00 -2.75
N HIS A 606 22.57 -3.22 -2.90
CA HIS A 606 22.74 -2.32 -4.03
C HIS A 606 22.74 -3.03 -5.39
N GLU A 607 23.46 -4.14 -5.49
CA GLU A 607 23.77 -4.80 -6.77
C GLU A 607 22.56 -5.53 -7.31
N TYR A 608 21.86 -6.24 -6.43
CA TYR A 608 20.55 -6.80 -6.70
C TYR A 608 19.61 -5.70 -7.22
N VAL A 609 19.63 -4.53 -6.59
CA VAL A 609 18.87 -3.34 -7.01
C VAL A 609 19.30 -2.81 -8.39
N SER A 610 20.57 -2.52 -8.59
CA SER A 610 21.11 -1.81 -9.76
C SER A 610 21.24 -2.71 -11.01
N GLY A 611 21.42 -4.01 -10.82
CA GLY A 611 21.88 -4.91 -11.87
C GLY A 611 23.37 -4.74 -12.19
N THR A 612 24.15 -4.07 -11.35
CA THR A 612 25.59 -3.82 -11.55
C THR A 612 26.39 -4.21 -10.32
N TRP A 613 27.40 -5.06 -10.52
CA TRP A 613 28.38 -5.44 -9.52
C TRP A 613 29.13 -4.21 -8.96
N LEU A 614 29.42 -4.22 -7.65
CA LEU A 614 30.25 -3.24 -6.96
C LEU A 614 31.72 -3.38 -7.36
N TRP A 615 32.17 -4.63 -7.48
CA TRP A 615 33.47 -4.95 -8.05
C TRP A 615 33.38 -4.95 -9.58
N ASN A 616 34.24 -4.17 -10.23
CA ASN A 616 34.36 -4.17 -11.68
C ASN A 616 35.77 -4.64 -12.09
N PRO A 617 35.92 -5.86 -12.63
CA PRO A 617 37.23 -6.39 -13.03
C PRO A 617 37.94 -5.52 -14.08
N ASP A 618 37.23 -4.80 -14.96
CA ASP A 618 37.85 -3.96 -16.00
C ASP A 618 38.45 -2.67 -15.44
N ILE A 619 38.01 -2.23 -14.25
CA ILE A 619 38.53 -1.05 -13.56
C ILE A 619 39.65 -1.43 -12.59
N ASP A 620 39.48 -2.51 -11.83
CA ASP A 620 40.43 -2.95 -10.80
C ASP A 620 41.69 -3.66 -11.36
N GLN A 621 41.66 -4.17 -12.60
CA GLN A 621 42.83 -4.76 -13.26
C GLN A 621 44.00 -3.78 -13.47
N ASN A 622 43.79 -2.47 -13.38
CA ASN A 622 44.85 -1.46 -13.47
C ASN A 622 45.79 -1.40 -12.24
N ARG A 623 45.71 -2.38 -11.33
CA ARG A 623 46.68 -2.64 -10.25
C ARG A 623 47.42 -3.98 -10.38
N GLU A 624 47.38 -4.63 -11.55
CA GLU A 624 48.11 -5.89 -11.79
C GLU A 624 49.64 -5.71 -11.75
N GLY A 625 50.31 -6.61 -11.01
CA GLY A 625 51.76 -6.67 -10.93
C GLY A 625 52.40 -7.36 -12.14
N PRO A 626 53.75 -7.37 -12.24
CA PRO A 626 54.44 -7.99 -13.38
C PRO A 626 54.13 -9.49 -13.58
N ILE A 627 53.71 -10.19 -12.52
CA ILE A 627 53.45 -11.63 -12.51
C ILE A 627 52.13 -11.98 -13.23
N ASP A 628 51.10 -11.14 -13.14
CA ASP A 628 49.79 -11.41 -13.76
C ASP A 628 49.85 -11.33 -15.30
N LYS A 629 50.72 -10.46 -15.82
CA LYS A 629 51.04 -10.37 -17.26
C LYS A 629 51.68 -11.65 -17.81
N ILE A 630 52.39 -12.41 -16.96
CA ILE A 630 52.99 -13.70 -17.33
C ILE A 630 51.90 -14.80 -17.36
N ARG A 631 50.96 -14.79 -16.39
CA ARG A 631 49.82 -15.73 -16.38
C ARG A 631 48.90 -15.56 -17.59
N LYS A 632 48.62 -14.33 -18.04
CA LYS A 632 47.76 -14.08 -19.23
C LYS A 632 48.34 -14.67 -20.52
N ARG A 633 49.67 -14.67 -20.71
CA ARG A 633 50.32 -15.30 -21.89
C ARG A 633 50.09 -16.80 -22.01
N ASN A 634 49.99 -17.51 -20.88
CA ASN A 634 49.83 -18.98 -20.88
C ASN A 634 48.36 -19.45 -20.98
N LYS A 635 47.37 -18.53 -20.99
CA LYS A 635 45.95 -18.88 -21.14
C LYS A 635 45.40 -18.72 -22.57
N GLN A 636 46.11 -18.05 -23.49
CA GLN A 636 45.65 -17.81 -24.87
C GLN A 636 45.72 -19.05 -25.80
N SER A 637 45.75 -20.27 -25.25
CA SER A 637 45.93 -21.53 -25.99
C SER A 637 44.72 -22.47 -25.97
N GLN A 638 43.61 -22.09 -25.33
CA GLN A 638 42.33 -22.81 -25.41
C GLN A 638 41.21 -21.84 -25.76
N GLY A 639 40.39 -22.23 -26.74
CA GLY A 639 39.46 -21.34 -27.43
C GLY A 639 38.27 -20.87 -26.58
N ASP A 640 37.90 -19.61 -26.76
CA ASP A 640 36.78 -19.00 -26.06
C ASP A 640 35.44 -19.64 -26.47
N SER A 641 34.70 -20.12 -25.48
CA SER A 641 33.25 -20.29 -25.60
C SER A 641 32.57 -18.94 -25.32
N PRO A 642 31.43 -18.62 -25.97
CA PRO A 642 30.76 -17.34 -25.76
C PRO A 642 30.36 -17.17 -24.29
N SER A 643 30.72 -16.05 -23.68
CA SER A 643 30.45 -15.77 -22.28
C SER A 643 28.95 -15.75 -22.01
N ALA A 644 28.49 -16.61 -21.10
CA ALA A 644 27.14 -16.56 -20.59
C ALA A 644 26.91 -15.20 -19.89
N GLU A 645 25.77 -14.56 -20.16
CA GLU A 645 25.40 -13.30 -19.49
C GLU A 645 25.43 -13.50 -17.97
N GLN A 646 26.34 -12.79 -17.28
CA GLN A 646 26.53 -12.91 -15.83
C GLN A 646 25.36 -12.27 -15.08
N VAL A 647 24.43 -13.09 -14.58
CA VAL A 647 23.27 -12.63 -13.81
C VAL A 647 23.59 -12.54 -12.32
N ILE A 648 23.25 -11.40 -11.70
CA ILE A 648 23.33 -11.19 -10.25
C ILE A 648 22.25 -12.03 -9.54
N VAL A 649 22.65 -12.70 -8.46
CA VAL A 649 21.83 -13.65 -7.69
C VAL A 649 21.68 -13.16 -6.26
N TYR A 650 20.49 -13.32 -5.67
CA TYR A 650 20.28 -13.00 -4.27
C TYR A 650 21.01 -14.01 -3.37
N ASN A 651 21.76 -13.53 -2.39
CA ASN A 651 22.59 -14.34 -1.50
C ASN A 651 22.40 -13.94 -0.03
N PHE A 652 22.95 -14.71 0.91
CA PHE A 652 22.77 -14.50 2.36
C PHE A 652 23.29 -13.15 2.86
N GLN A 653 24.37 -12.61 2.27
CA GLN A 653 24.90 -11.29 2.64
C GLN A 653 23.88 -10.18 2.36
N TYR A 654 23.03 -10.30 1.34
CA TYR A 654 22.03 -9.28 1.04
C TYR A 654 20.94 -9.16 2.12
N ASP A 655 20.59 -10.24 2.83
CA ASP A 655 19.70 -10.18 3.99
C ASP A 655 20.40 -9.49 5.19
N LEU A 656 21.72 -9.72 5.38
CA LEU A 656 22.52 -9.09 6.41
C LEU A 656 22.75 -7.58 6.14
N GLU A 657 23.05 -7.19 4.90
CA GLU A 657 23.14 -5.78 4.49
C GLU A 657 21.82 -5.03 4.73
N SER A 658 20.70 -5.73 4.55
CA SER A 658 19.35 -5.20 4.80
C SER A 658 19.10 -4.85 6.27
N VAL A 659 19.90 -5.37 7.22
CA VAL A 659 19.83 -4.99 8.64
C VAL A 659 20.40 -3.58 8.90
N CYS A 660 21.40 -3.14 8.13
CA CYS A 660 22.16 -1.89 8.37
C CYS A 660 21.98 -0.84 7.26
N ALA A 661 20.95 -0.96 6.43
CA ALA A 661 20.96 -0.44 5.06
C ALA A 661 20.99 1.09 4.87
N ARG A 662 22.04 1.55 4.16
CA ARG A 662 21.92 2.51 3.04
C ARG A 662 22.93 2.12 1.95
N HIS A 663 22.57 2.12 0.68
CA HIS A 663 23.53 1.86 -0.41
C HIS A 663 24.77 2.80 -0.37
N LYS A 664 24.59 4.08 -0.05
CA LYS A 664 25.69 5.06 0.08
C LYS A 664 26.64 4.76 1.25
N VAL A 665 26.21 3.96 2.23
CA VAL A 665 26.99 3.58 3.42
C VAL A 665 28.06 2.53 3.04
N PHE A 666 27.69 1.54 2.23
CA PHE A 666 28.62 0.51 1.77
C PHE A 666 29.57 1.01 0.67
N THR A 667 29.08 1.83 -0.26
CA THR A 667 29.82 2.20 -1.49
C THR A 667 30.72 3.43 -1.38
N LYS A 668 30.73 4.11 -0.24
CA LYS A 668 31.55 5.31 -0.03
C LYS A 668 32.26 5.22 1.31
N ALA A 669 33.53 4.83 1.28
CA ALA A 669 34.34 4.54 2.46
C ALA A 669 34.29 5.61 3.57
N LYS A 670 34.23 6.91 3.20
CA LYS A 670 34.17 8.03 4.15
C LYS A 670 32.75 8.50 4.51
N HIS A 671 31.70 7.98 3.85
CA HIS A 671 30.34 8.50 4.02
C HIS A 671 29.66 7.95 5.29
N LEU A 672 29.77 6.65 5.58
CA LEU A 672 29.21 6.09 6.81
C LEU A 672 29.84 6.74 8.06
N PRO A 673 31.19 6.78 8.22
CA PRO A 673 31.81 7.42 9.38
C PRO A 673 31.35 8.87 9.54
N SER A 674 31.49 9.69 8.49
CA SER A 674 31.10 11.11 8.53
C SER A 674 29.60 11.33 8.85
N VAL A 675 28.71 10.46 8.39
CA VAL A 675 27.27 10.55 8.71
C VAL A 675 26.96 10.12 10.14
N LEU A 676 27.66 9.12 10.68
CA LEU A 676 27.49 8.71 12.07
C LEU A 676 28.14 9.73 13.02
N GLU A 677 29.40 10.13 12.80
CA GLU A 677 30.09 11.16 13.59
C GLU A 677 29.29 12.46 13.73
N SER A 678 28.60 12.88 12.66
CA SER A 678 27.83 14.14 12.63
C SER A 678 26.38 14.02 13.13
N LYS A 679 25.84 12.82 13.34
CA LYS A 679 24.41 12.61 13.71
C LYS A 679 24.18 11.71 14.92
N LEU A 680 25.17 10.92 15.30
CA LEU A 680 25.10 10.01 16.44
C LEU A 680 25.41 10.80 17.72
N HIS A 681 24.59 10.59 18.76
CA HIS A 681 24.79 11.25 20.05
C HIS A 681 26.13 10.83 20.68
N GLU A 682 26.79 11.72 21.42
CA GLU A 682 28.12 11.48 22.02
C GLU A 682 28.21 10.13 22.76
N LYS A 683 27.23 9.81 23.61
CA LYS A 683 27.15 8.53 24.36
C LYS A 683 27.04 7.27 23.50
N LEU A 684 26.73 7.41 22.21
CA LEU A 684 26.62 6.32 21.24
C LEU A 684 27.82 6.25 20.30
N LYS A 685 28.77 7.20 20.35
CA LYS A 685 30.01 7.14 19.56
C LYS A 685 30.85 5.87 19.76
N PRO A 686 30.88 5.19 20.93
CA PRO A 686 31.54 3.89 21.04
C PRO A 686 30.99 2.82 20.07
N LEU A 687 29.77 2.97 19.55
CA LEU A 687 29.20 2.08 18.54
C LEU A 687 29.77 2.32 17.12
N LEU A 688 30.40 3.47 16.89
CA LEU A 688 30.90 3.88 15.58
C LEU A 688 31.90 2.86 15.02
N ASP A 689 32.90 2.50 15.83
CA ASP A 689 34.02 1.67 15.40
C ASP A 689 33.56 0.25 15.06
N PHE A 690 32.67 -0.34 15.87
CA PHE A 690 32.04 -1.64 15.57
C PHE A 690 31.28 -1.60 14.23
N ILE A 691 30.40 -0.61 14.04
CA ILE A 691 29.56 -0.49 12.84
C ILE A 691 30.39 -0.21 11.57
N VAL A 692 31.45 0.61 11.68
CA VAL A 692 32.33 0.92 10.56
C VAL A 692 33.21 -0.28 10.21
N SER A 693 33.80 -0.95 11.21
CA SER A 693 34.66 -2.13 11.00
C SER A 693 33.87 -3.29 10.37
N ALA A 694 32.66 -3.55 10.87
CA ALA A 694 31.76 -4.54 10.29
C ALA A 694 31.43 -4.22 8.83
N ARG A 695 31.13 -2.95 8.51
CA ARG A 695 30.86 -2.53 7.13
C ARG A 695 32.06 -2.73 6.22
N ASP A 696 33.26 -2.39 6.67
CA ASP A 696 34.49 -2.52 5.88
C ASP A 696 34.83 -4.01 5.65
N ALA A 697 34.69 -4.85 6.67
CA ALA A 697 34.84 -6.30 6.54
C ALA A 697 33.80 -6.91 5.57
N LEU A 698 32.49 -6.59 5.72
CA LEU A 698 31.44 -7.02 4.79
C LEU A 698 31.76 -6.69 3.32
N TYR A 699 32.33 -5.51 3.06
CA TYR A 699 32.72 -5.09 1.72
C TYR A 699 33.97 -5.83 1.19
N LEU A 700 35.01 -5.99 2.02
CA LEU A 700 36.24 -6.67 1.62
C LEU A 700 35.99 -8.15 1.32
N GLU A 701 35.26 -8.81 2.22
CA GLU A 701 34.83 -10.20 2.10
C GLU A 701 33.98 -10.44 0.85
N TYR A 702 33.09 -9.51 0.54
CA TYR A 702 32.30 -9.56 -0.69
C TYR A 702 33.17 -9.51 -1.95
N VAL A 703 34.09 -8.54 -2.01
CA VAL A 703 35.01 -8.38 -3.15
C VAL A 703 35.91 -9.61 -3.32
N ASP A 704 36.28 -10.29 -2.24
CA ASP A 704 37.06 -11.53 -2.30
C ASP A 704 36.23 -12.73 -2.84
N ARG A 705 34.99 -12.91 -2.37
CA ARG A 705 34.06 -13.92 -2.91
C ARG A 705 33.80 -13.76 -4.41
N GLU A 706 33.56 -12.53 -4.87
CA GLU A 706 33.39 -12.23 -6.30
C GLU A 706 34.64 -12.56 -7.12
N LYS A 707 35.82 -12.11 -6.66
CA LYS A 707 37.11 -12.40 -7.32
C LYS A 707 37.41 -13.90 -7.45
N LYS A 708 36.85 -14.72 -6.56
CA LYS A 708 37.02 -16.18 -6.54
C LYS A 708 35.83 -16.95 -7.18
N ASP A 709 34.83 -16.24 -7.73
CA ASP A 709 33.54 -16.78 -8.23
C ASP A 709 32.81 -17.69 -7.23
N LYS A 710 32.93 -17.38 -5.94
CA LYS A 710 32.35 -18.17 -4.82
C LYS A 710 30.98 -17.69 -4.33
N VAL A 711 30.35 -16.77 -5.05
CA VAL A 711 29.03 -16.17 -4.73
C VAL A 711 27.89 -17.19 -4.63
N THR A 712 28.07 -18.38 -5.22
CA THR A 712 27.11 -19.50 -5.14
C THR A 712 27.55 -20.61 -4.18
N ASP A 713 28.70 -20.47 -3.51
CA ASP A 713 29.24 -21.41 -2.53
C ASP A 713 28.76 -20.99 -1.12
N PRO A 714 27.80 -21.71 -0.51
CA PRO A 714 27.20 -21.29 0.76
C PRO A 714 28.23 -21.23 1.89
N VAL A 715 29.27 -22.08 1.85
CA VAL A 715 30.31 -22.16 2.89
C VAL A 715 30.95 -20.78 3.13
N THR A 716 31.12 -19.99 2.06
CA THR A 716 31.78 -18.67 2.11
C THR A 716 30.97 -17.56 2.79
N TYR A 717 29.74 -17.85 3.22
CA TYR A 717 28.91 -16.92 3.98
C TYR A 717 29.02 -17.11 5.50
N SER A 718 29.63 -18.21 5.97
CA SER A 718 29.73 -18.56 7.39
C SER A 718 30.41 -17.47 8.24
N GLU A 719 31.58 -16.99 7.82
CA GLU A 719 32.35 -15.95 8.53
C GLU A 719 31.62 -14.60 8.55
N ILE A 720 30.76 -14.34 7.54
CA ILE A 720 29.93 -13.14 7.48
C ILE A 720 28.81 -13.18 8.52
N CYS A 721 28.15 -14.33 8.65
CA CYS A 721 27.10 -14.54 9.65
C CYS A 721 27.67 -14.35 11.06
N LEU A 722 28.86 -14.91 11.32
CA LEU A 722 29.58 -14.72 12.58
C LEU A 722 29.94 -13.24 12.84
N LEU A 723 30.57 -12.57 11.87
CA LEU A 723 30.91 -11.15 11.96
C LEU A 723 29.71 -10.28 12.36
N MET A 724 28.54 -10.55 11.78
CA MET A 724 27.31 -9.83 12.09
C MET A 724 26.75 -10.15 13.48
N LEU A 725 26.91 -11.38 13.99
CA LEU A 725 26.54 -11.72 15.36
C LEU A 725 27.41 -10.96 16.36
N ILE A 726 28.74 -11.06 16.22
CA ILE A 726 29.72 -10.37 17.07
C ILE A 726 29.44 -8.86 17.09
N THR A 727 29.32 -8.23 15.91
CA THR A 727 29.07 -6.78 15.79
C THR A 727 27.83 -6.32 16.56
N VAL A 728 26.74 -7.09 16.47
CA VAL A 728 25.47 -6.74 17.12
C VAL A 728 25.52 -7.02 18.62
N GLU A 729 26.24 -8.05 19.07
CA GLU A 729 26.44 -8.35 20.49
C GLU A 729 27.40 -7.35 21.17
N ASP A 730 28.46 -6.90 20.50
CA ASP A 730 29.33 -5.80 20.95
C ASP A 730 28.53 -4.49 21.07
N CYS A 731 27.72 -4.16 20.06
CA CYS A 731 26.85 -2.98 20.10
C CYS A 731 25.81 -3.07 21.24
N LEU A 732 25.25 -4.26 21.50
CA LEU A 732 24.35 -4.50 22.62
C LEU A 732 25.07 -4.34 23.96
N LYS A 733 26.28 -4.89 24.11
CA LYS A 733 27.10 -4.80 25.31
C LYS A 733 27.45 -3.35 25.64
N ALA A 734 27.94 -2.59 24.66
CA ALA A 734 28.20 -1.16 24.80
C ALA A 734 26.91 -0.37 25.15
N CYS A 735 25.74 -0.80 24.67
CA CYS A 735 24.46 -0.21 25.10
C CYS A 735 24.02 -0.61 26.51
N MET A 736 24.42 -1.79 27.00
CA MET A 736 24.10 -2.28 28.35
C MET A 736 24.97 -1.63 29.43
N GLU A 737 26.23 -1.31 29.10
CA GLU A 737 27.18 -0.62 29.97
C GLU A 737 26.81 0.87 30.20
N ASN A 738 26.04 1.46 29.27
CA ASN A 738 25.58 2.86 29.35
C ASN A 738 24.15 2.96 29.91
N GLN A 739 24.00 3.31 31.19
CA GLN A 739 22.67 3.39 31.84
C GLN A 739 21.80 4.56 31.34
N ASP A 740 22.41 5.68 30.90
CA ASP A 740 21.71 6.91 30.49
C ASP A 740 21.76 7.17 28.97
N LEU A 741 21.40 6.19 28.16
CA LEU A 741 21.29 6.37 26.70
C LEU A 741 20.11 7.27 26.32
N PRO A 742 20.23 8.11 25.27
CA PRO A 742 19.12 8.90 24.77
C PRO A 742 18.03 7.99 24.17
N SER A 743 16.77 8.24 24.49
CA SER A 743 15.64 7.61 23.80
C SER A 743 15.50 8.12 22.38
N PHE A 744 15.06 7.28 21.44
CA PHE A 744 14.67 7.76 20.12
C PHE A 744 13.49 8.74 20.23
N THR A 745 13.67 9.97 19.78
CA THR A 745 12.56 10.86 19.43
C THR A 745 12.02 10.44 18.06
N PRO A 746 10.74 10.05 17.94
CA PRO A 746 10.18 9.72 16.64
C PRO A 746 10.19 10.97 15.74
N SER A 747 10.78 10.88 14.57
CA SER A 747 10.69 11.95 13.57
C SER A 747 9.24 12.07 13.09
N GLY A 748 8.49 13.02 13.62
CA GLY A 748 7.15 13.40 13.14
C GLY A 748 5.99 12.46 13.52
N TYR A 749 6.21 11.35 14.23
CA TYR A 749 5.12 10.46 14.68
C TYR A 749 4.47 10.97 15.97
N ALA A 750 3.66 12.02 15.86
CA ALA A 750 2.71 12.39 16.88
C ALA A 750 1.47 11.49 16.80
N THR A 751 1.53 10.30 17.43
CA THR A 751 0.33 9.56 17.80
C THR A 751 -0.37 10.33 18.91
N ASN A 752 -1.41 11.11 18.59
CA ASN A 752 -2.26 11.77 19.58
C ASN A 752 -3.23 10.78 20.26
N ASP A 753 -2.69 9.68 20.77
CA ASP A 753 -3.34 8.83 21.79
C ASP A 753 -2.93 9.34 23.18
N SER A 754 -3.37 10.55 23.48
CA SER A 754 -3.37 11.09 24.84
C SER A 754 -4.73 11.73 25.12
N LEU A 755 -5.64 10.94 25.69
CA LEU A 755 -6.78 11.51 26.41
C LEU A 755 -6.22 12.39 27.53
N SER A 756 -6.30 13.70 27.34
CA SER A 756 -5.97 14.66 28.39
C SER A 756 -7.06 14.63 29.46
N THR A 757 -6.88 13.79 30.48
CA THR A 757 -7.57 13.92 31.76
C THR A 757 -6.95 15.09 32.53
N ALA A 758 -7.31 16.32 32.14
CA ALA A 758 -6.90 17.54 32.82
C ALA A 758 -8.11 18.21 33.47
N THR A 759 -8.23 18.06 34.79
CA THR A 759 -9.12 18.86 35.64
C THR A 759 -8.70 20.34 35.59
N PRO A 760 -9.66 21.30 35.55
CA PRO A 760 -9.33 22.72 35.40
C PRO A 760 -8.80 23.34 36.72
N GLY A 761 -7.48 23.38 36.87
CA GLY A 761 -6.79 24.02 37.98
C GLY A 761 -6.44 25.49 37.72
N THR A 762 -7.25 26.41 38.25
CA THR A 762 -6.93 27.78 38.73
C THR A 762 -5.64 28.46 38.21
N SER A 763 -5.77 29.40 37.27
CA SER A 763 -4.71 30.38 36.97
C SER A 763 -4.83 31.65 37.83
N SER A 764 -3.77 31.99 38.56
CA SER A 764 -3.65 33.18 39.41
C SER A 764 -3.82 34.52 38.64
N LYS A 765 -4.61 35.46 39.19
CA LYS A 765 -4.68 36.85 38.73
C LYS A 765 -3.63 37.71 39.44
N ARG A 766 -2.99 38.64 38.71
CA ARG A 766 -2.41 39.86 39.31
C ARG A 766 -3.48 40.97 39.41
N PRO A 767 -3.39 41.91 40.37
CA PRO A 767 -4.53 42.69 40.83
C PRO A 767 -4.69 44.06 40.13
N PRO A 768 -5.94 44.57 40.01
CA PRO A 768 -6.23 46.00 39.90
C PRO A 768 -6.60 46.60 41.27
N SER A 769 -6.59 47.93 41.34
CA SER A 769 -6.71 48.74 42.57
C SER A 769 -8.14 48.97 43.07
N GLN A 770 -8.29 48.86 44.39
CA GLN A 770 -9.14 49.63 45.31
C GLN A 770 -10.63 49.92 45.01
N ARG A 771 -11.47 49.31 45.88
CA ARG A 771 -12.61 49.92 46.63
C ARG A 771 -13.97 50.11 45.91
N PRO A 772 -15.08 50.19 46.67
CA PRO A 772 -16.15 49.18 46.51
C PRO A 772 -17.54 49.79 46.23
N ASP A 773 -18.55 48.93 46.01
CA ASP A 773 -19.73 48.84 46.91
C ASP A 773 -20.76 47.77 46.48
N ASN A 774 -21.28 47.09 47.49
CA ASN A 774 -22.62 46.52 47.74
C ASN A 774 -23.55 45.81 46.72
N ASP A 775 -24.19 44.77 47.30
CA ASP A 775 -25.60 44.36 47.24
C ASP A 775 -26.22 43.60 46.05
N SER A 776 -26.57 42.32 46.37
CA SER A 776 -27.88 41.68 46.09
C SER A 776 -28.23 41.37 44.61
N SER A 777 -29.20 40.53 44.26
CA SER A 777 -29.83 39.33 44.85
C SER A 777 -30.73 38.69 43.77
N ASN A 778 -31.14 37.42 43.95
CA ASN A 778 -32.34 36.82 43.33
C ASN A 778 -32.40 36.71 41.77
N GLU A 779 -33.33 35.98 41.16
CA GLU A 779 -33.88 34.61 41.39
C GLU A 779 -34.69 34.23 40.11
N ALA A 780 -35.23 33.01 40.01
CA ALA A 780 -36.28 32.57 39.07
C ALA A 780 -36.03 32.71 37.54
N GLY A 781 -36.07 31.65 36.74
CA GLY A 781 -37.28 30.85 36.51
C GLY A 781 -37.63 30.84 35.00
N PRO A 782 -38.44 29.88 34.48
CA PRO A 782 -38.33 29.45 33.09
C PRO A 782 -39.56 29.73 32.21
N SER A 783 -39.39 29.74 30.87
CA SER A 783 -40.48 29.39 29.93
C SER A 783 -39.96 28.96 28.55
N SER A 784 -40.78 28.17 27.84
CA SER A 784 -40.45 27.52 26.54
C SER A 784 -41.15 28.22 25.35
N PRO A 785 -41.38 27.59 24.18
CA PRO A 785 -40.55 27.78 22.99
C PRO A 785 -41.31 28.38 21.79
N LYS A 786 -40.60 28.88 20.75
CA LYS A 786 -41.16 28.98 19.37
C LYS A 786 -40.15 29.29 18.26
N ARG A 787 -40.41 28.65 17.10
CA ARG A 787 -40.08 28.98 15.70
C ARG A 787 -39.21 30.22 15.40
N ALA A 788 -38.20 30.01 14.55
CA ALA A 788 -37.72 31.02 13.60
C ALA A 788 -38.16 30.67 12.17
N ARG A 789 -38.60 31.68 11.40
CA ARG A 789 -38.84 31.65 9.95
C ARG A 789 -37.79 32.56 9.29
N ALA A 790 -37.47 32.34 8.01
CA ALA A 790 -36.41 33.04 7.29
C ALA A 790 -36.66 34.56 7.10
N LEU A 791 -35.57 35.34 6.97
CA LEU A 791 -35.54 36.69 6.39
C LEU A 791 -34.16 37.05 5.80
N VAL A 792 -34.19 37.94 4.80
CA VAL A 792 -33.14 38.45 3.87
C VAL A 792 -33.67 39.84 3.41
N PRO A 793 -32.91 40.93 3.15
CA PRO A 793 -31.63 40.99 2.41
C PRO A 793 -30.62 42.10 2.86
N GLU A 794 -29.68 42.44 1.95
CA GLU A 794 -28.96 43.74 1.80
C GLU A 794 -27.91 44.15 2.88
N GLY A 795 -26.90 45.00 2.60
CA GLY A 795 -26.50 45.74 1.38
C GLY A 795 -25.73 47.05 1.74
N PHE A 796 -24.98 47.64 0.79
CA PHE A 796 -24.08 48.85 0.86
C PHE A 796 -22.61 48.58 1.27
N LEU A 797 -21.57 48.73 0.42
CA LEU A 797 -21.05 49.82 -0.47
C LEU A 797 -20.11 50.81 0.23
N HIS A 798 -18.85 50.87 -0.23
CA HIS A 798 -18.29 52.07 -0.89
C HIS A 798 -16.98 51.79 -1.66
N HIS A 799 -16.85 52.38 -2.86
CA HIS A 799 -15.65 52.44 -3.70
C HIS A 799 -15.02 53.84 -3.66
N ASN A 800 -13.70 53.93 -3.90
CA ASN A 800 -13.03 54.69 -4.98
C ASN A 800 -11.50 54.75 -4.68
N ALA A 801 -10.59 54.11 -5.43
CA ALA A 801 -10.10 54.44 -6.79
C ALA A 801 -9.13 55.67 -6.83
N PRO A 802 -8.31 55.91 -7.88
CA PRO A 802 -6.85 55.72 -7.80
C PRO A 802 -6.04 56.96 -8.26
N ASP A 803 -4.71 56.85 -8.41
CA ASP A 803 -3.97 57.41 -9.56
C ASP A 803 -2.46 57.03 -9.60
N ALA A 804 -1.88 57.13 -10.80
CA ALA A 804 -0.48 56.90 -11.24
C ALA A 804 0.03 55.44 -11.33
#